data_AF-A0A950QIF5-F1
#
_entry.id   AF-A0A950QIF5-F1
#
_cell.length_a   1.000
_cell.length_b   1.000
_cell.length_c   1.000
_cell.angle_alpha   90.00
_cell.angle_beta   90.00
_cell.angle_gamma   90.00
#
_symmetry.space_group_name_H-M   'P 1'
#
loop_
_entity.id
_entity.type
_entity.pdbx_description
1 polymer ?
#
loop_
_entity_poly.entity_id
_entity_poly.type
_entity_poly.pdbx_seq_one_letter_code
_entity_poly.pdbx_strand_id
1 'polypeptide(L)'
;MTAIMNMLAHYAPSLIDIFVKSAVLLLGVVVTGHLLRRRAASLRHFLYSTAAVSLLILPLGAALLPRMGIAVLPRRSVVQASSVQASNPLSQRSDSAVPAFNPSSVRSQSRREKPAQALQPSPVLAAPISQSEETFNAKPGAFTDAAQWFAKINWQGALVLLWVCGVAVCLVRMFVIGWRLRGIVRRAVPVESIVLASRLRWLCRDFGIRREVTLLSSAELDVPIAAGIFDSKIILSPQCDEWTETRRNAVLCHEIAHIKRLDALTQFLASIAAAIYWMNPLVWFVLRAMRMEREKACDDHVLASGTAASDYAHELIDIVSTLVRPQPAAALAMARRSQLEGRVLALVNPRIAHGLLKRRAALVLSGSILALALPLAAVRLEERPAVAISAAVPTASHAIVAAVAQSPVSTSEARTAEAPAPPANPPSTGDETAANIGIPVYPGAIARDHEDGRGTVNVADGAHVRSLTATTYFSSDEPAKVLAFYRTQLKPLGNAIECTGGKDTREDVRVTDASFADPSACRGEEFAQGGTELKINSGADRRVVVILPYQRGSEIALVRYSPAPEGSGARHELVWNSATSDCVGGSSGHNVHNSVQSHTDDNGYNTWTATWSGDECSLEASSAGTVRFNAEATEIESISPGGHFEINERKGDTLRRLRIESNQNGQLAFTYKLNGAQQEFDSAGRAWFSALLVQLERATGFAASTRVPALLAKGGPQAVLDEITKLQSDYVRQVYFTKLFENATLPAPLLVRALDQAREEISTDYSLAQVLLTIAQRYDLNDEKQRVAFLNGANKLTTDYEHSRVLLELLKRPNLSPEILHAALESAKGINTDYEKSRILTTIVSLKEFNAGEMASYLDLAGAIHTDYEHSRCLLAFIQHQKVSPAAMNQILRSASSIGTDYEKSRVLLAVDQSGNFDEQQISTYLGLVDSIGTDYERSRDLIGLMHDHKLGEDALAKIIAETQKIGTDYEKARVLTEVAQRYKIQGSTREAYIRAANSIGTDYERNRTLAAITSREVM
;
A
#
# COMPACT_ATOMS: atom_id res chain seq x y z
N MET A 1 -32.60 38.08 -6.03
CA MET A 1 -31.51 37.23 -6.60
C MET A 1 -30.57 38.04 -7.49
N THR A 2 -31.05 38.57 -8.63
CA THR A 2 -30.25 39.37 -9.60
C THR A 2 -29.37 40.48 -9.00
N ALA A 3 -29.89 41.28 -8.06
CA ALA A 3 -29.09 42.32 -7.39
C ALA A 3 -27.84 41.75 -6.66
N ILE A 4 -27.96 40.58 -6.03
CA ILE A 4 -26.85 39.89 -5.36
C ILE A 4 -25.85 39.38 -6.39
N MET A 5 -26.31 38.85 -7.53
CA MET A 5 -25.42 38.39 -8.61
C MET A 5 -24.61 39.56 -9.20
N ASN A 6 -25.23 40.72 -9.40
CA ASN A 6 -24.52 41.91 -9.87
C ASN A 6 -23.51 42.45 -8.84
N MET A 7 -23.82 42.38 -7.54
CA MET A 7 -22.87 42.71 -6.48
C MET A 7 -21.67 41.74 -6.44
N LEU A 8 -21.91 40.43 -6.58
CA LEU A 8 -20.85 39.42 -6.57
C LEU A 8 -19.97 39.47 -7.83
N ALA A 9 -20.53 39.80 -8.99
CA ALA A 9 -19.80 39.90 -10.26
C ALA A 9 -18.61 40.87 -10.19
N HIS A 10 -18.73 41.96 -9.42
CA HIS A 10 -17.66 42.94 -9.22
C HIS A 10 -16.37 42.34 -8.63
N TYR A 11 -16.47 41.21 -7.91
CA TYR A 11 -15.32 40.52 -7.30
C TYR A 11 -14.69 39.45 -8.20
N ALA A 12 -15.33 39.07 -9.31
CA ALA A 12 -14.86 37.98 -10.17
C ALA A 12 -13.46 38.22 -10.78
N PRO A 13 -13.08 39.42 -11.27
CA PRO A 13 -11.73 39.66 -11.80
C PRO A 13 -10.64 39.51 -10.73
N SER A 14 -10.90 40.02 -9.52
CA SER A 14 -9.99 39.91 -8.37
C SER A 14 -9.81 38.45 -7.92
N LEU A 15 -10.88 37.65 -7.99
CA LEU A 15 -10.83 36.22 -7.70
C LEU A 15 -9.95 35.47 -8.72
N ILE A 16 -10.13 35.74 -10.02
CA ILE A 16 -9.35 35.12 -11.10
C ILE A 16 -7.85 35.45 -10.98
N ASP A 17 -7.49 36.71 -10.74
CA ASP A 17 -6.09 37.14 -10.54
C ASP A 17 -5.43 36.39 -9.36
N ILE A 18 -6.15 36.26 -8.23
CA ILE A 18 -5.67 35.51 -7.05
C ILE A 18 -5.51 34.01 -7.37
N PHE A 19 -6.43 33.40 -8.13
CA PHE A 19 -6.29 32.00 -8.56
C PHE A 19 -5.09 31.79 -9.48
N VAL A 20 -4.86 32.65 -10.49
CA VAL A 20 -3.70 32.57 -11.39
C VAL A 20 -2.38 32.70 -10.61
N LYS A 21 -2.30 33.66 -9.69
CA LYS A 21 -1.14 33.84 -8.80
C LYS A 21 -0.90 32.63 -7.91
N SER A 22 -1.95 32.02 -7.36
CA SER A 22 -1.82 30.78 -6.58
C SER A 22 -1.22 29.64 -7.41
N ALA A 23 -1.63 29.49 -8.68
CA ALA A 23 -1.12 28.46 -9.57
C ALA A 23 0.37 28.65 -9.90
N VAL A 24 0.80 29.87 -10.19
CA VAL A 24 2.23 30.19 -10.46
C VAL A 24 3.10 29.88 -9.24
N LEU A 25 2.69 30.32 -8.04
CA LEU A 25 3.41 30.05 -6.79
C LEU A 25 3.54 28.52 -6.53
N LEU A 26 2.43 27.80 -6.72
CA LEU A 26 2.39 26.35 -6.47
C LEU A 26 3.20 25.55 -7.51
N LEU A 27 3.21 25.96 -8.78
CA LEU A 27 4.03 25.32 -9.81
C LEU A 27 5.52 25.38 -9.44
N GLY A 28 6.01 26.56 -9.01
CA GLY A 28 7.39 26.73 -8.52
C GLY A 28 7.70 25.87 -7.29
N VAL A 29 6.73 25.72 -6.38
CA VAL A 29 6.84 24.85 -5.20
C VAL A 29 6.89 23.37 -5.57
N VAL A 30 6.11 22.92 -6.55
CA VAL A 30 6.14 21.52 -7.05
C VAL A 30 7.49 21.22 -7.73
N VAL A 31 7.99 22.11 -8.58
CA VAL A 31 9.31 21.98 -9.22
C VAL A 31 10.42 21.94 -8.16
N THR A 32 10.39 22.85 -7.18
CA THR A 32 11.37 22.87 -6.07
C THR A 32 11.30 21.58 -5.24
N GLY A 33 10.10 21.07 -4.96
CA GLY A 33 9.90 19.80 -4.28
C GLY A 33 10.48 18.60 -5.04
N HIS A 34 10.32 18.57 -6.37
CA HIS A 34 10.93 17.54 -7.22
C HIS A 34 12.47 17.62 -7.21
N LEU A 35 13.05 18.82 -7.30
CA LEU A 35 14.50 19.02 -7.19
C LEU A 35 15.06 18.57 -5.83
N LEU A 36 14.28 18.75 -4.76
CA LEU A 36 14.64 18.34 -3.40
C LEU A 36 14.35 16.85 -3.07
N ARG A 37 13.91 16.02 -4.04
CA ARG A 37 13.48 14.62 -3.81
C ARG A 37 14.49 13.66 -3.17
N ARG A 38 15.78 14.04 -3.06
CA ARG A 38 16.83 13.28 -2.34
C ARG A 38 17.27 13.90 -1.01
N ARG A 39 16.73 15.07 -0.62
CA ARG A 39 16.97 15.72 0.68
C ARG A 39 15.92 15.28 1.71
N ALA A 40 16.24 15.44 3.00
CA ALA A 40 15.40 15.01 4.13
C ALA A 40 13.94 15.45 4.03
N ALA A 41 13.03 14.59 4.53
CA ALA A 41 11.60 14.86 4.49
C ALA A 41 11.24 16.10 5.31
N SER A 42 11.95 16.34 6.41
CA SER A 42 11.79 17.55 7.23
C SER A 42 11.91 18.87 6.44
N LEU A 43 12.78 18.91 5.41
CA LEU A 43 12.94 20.08 4.52
C LEU A 43 11.80 20.18 3.49
N ARG A 44 11.35 19.04 2.95
CA ARG A 44 10.25 18.99 1.96
C ARG A 44 8.89 19.30 2.61
N HIS A 45 8.66 18.82 3.83
CA HIS A 45 7.51 19.21 4.64
C HIS A 45 7.51 20.72 4.93
N PHE A 46 8.68 21.30 5.24
CA PHE A 46 8.81 22.75 5.46
C PHE A 46 8.52 23.58 4.19
N LEU A 47 8.96 23.13 3.01
CA LEU A 47 8.59 23.71 1.72
C LEU A 47 7.07 23.76 1.52
N TYR A 48 6.39 22.62 1.64
CA TYR A 48 4.96 22.54 1.36
C TYR A 48 4.10 23.26 2.41
N SER A 49 4.49 23.24 3.68
CA SER A 49 3.76 23.97 4.74
C SER A 49 3.94 25.49 4.63
N THR A 50 5.14 26.00 4.35
CA THR A 50 5.35 27.45 4.12
C THR A 50 4.68 27.94 2.84
N ALA A 51 4.61 27.13 1.78
CA ALA A 51 3.80 27.42 0.60
C ALA A 51 2.30 27.50 0.92
N ALA A 52 1.77 26.54 1.69
CA ALA A 52 0.36 26.52 2.08
C ALA A 52 -0.04 27.72 2.97
N VAL A 53 0.85 28.17 3.86
CA VAL A 53 0.65 29.41 4.63
C VAL A 53 0.72 30.64 3.71
N SER A 54 1.63 30.67 2.73
CA SER A 54 1.76 31.78 1.79
C SER A 54 0.50 32.01 0.95
N LEU A 55 -0.25 30.95 0.62
CA LEU A 55 -1.56 31.06 -0.04
C LEU A 55 -2.60 31.86 0.76
N LEU A 56 -2.54 31.83 2.10
CA LEU A 56 -3.40 32.62 2.98
C LEU A 56 -2.95 34.10 3.04
N ILE A 57 -1.66 34.36 2.82
CA ILE A 57 -1.07 35.70 2.83
C ILE A 57 -1.30 36.42 1.49
N LEU A 58 -1.33 35.70 0.35
CA LEU A 58 -1.60 36.28 -0.98
C LEU A 58 -2.79 37.26 -1.03
N PRO A 59 -4.02 36.92 -0.57
CA PRO A 59 -5.16 37.84 -0.61
C PRO A 59 -5.01 39.05 0.33
N LEU A 60 -4.29 38.90 1.44
CA LEU A 60 -4.00 40.00 2.38
C LEU A 60 -2.95 40.97 1.79
N GLY A 61 -1.86 40.44 1.24
CA GLY A 61 -0.85 41.22 0.52
C GLY A 61 -1.44 41.93 -0.69
N ALA A 62 -2.34 41.27 -1.43
CA ALA A 62 -3.08 41.85 -2.54
C ALA A 62 -3.98 43.05 -2.14
N ALA A 63 -4.38 43.16 -0.87
CA ALA A 63 -5.17 44.29 -0.35
C ALA A 63 -4.31 45.40 0.29
N LEU A 64 -3.09 45.09 0.73
CA LEU A 64 -2.25 45.99 1.55
C LEU A 64 -1.00 46.52 0.83
N LEU A 65 -0.52 45.87 -0.23
CA LEU A 65 0.70 46.26 -0.95
C LEU A 65 0.42 47.33 -2.03
N PRO A 66 1.39 48.24 -2.29
CA PRO A 66 1.28 49.20 -3.39
C PRO A 66 1.19 48.48 -4.75
N ARG A 67 0.36 49.03 -5.64
CA ARG A 67 0.08 48.43 -6.96
C ARG A 67 1.27 48.63 -7.90
N MET A 68 1.74 47.54 -8.52
CA MET A 68 2.74 47.61 -9.59
C MET A 68 2.13 47.07 -10.89
N GLY A 69 1.83 47.97 -11.84
CA GLY A 69 1.23 47.63 -13.13
C GLY A 69 2.27 47.15 -14.14
N ILE A 70 1.97 46.07 -14.87
CA ILE A 70 2.76 45.62 -16.02
C ILE A 70 1.83 45.51 -17.24
N ALA A 71 2.11 46.31 -18.29
CA ALA A 71 1.25 46.46 -19.45
C ALA A 71 1.69 45.56 -20.63
N VAL A 72 0.99 44.43 -20.82
CA VAL A 72 1.45 43.30 -21.67
C VAL A 72 0.64 43.09 -22.97
N LEU A 73 -0.63 43.53 -23.05
CA LEU A 73 -1.53 43.15 -24.16
C LEU A 73 -1.95 44.33 -25.06
N PRO A 74 -1.95 44.15 -26.41
CA PRO A 74 -2.56 45.09 -27.35
C PRO A 74 -4.08 44.82 -27.51
N ARG A 75 -4.86 45.89 -27.70
CA ARG A 75 -6.34 45.83 -27.78
C ARG A 75 -6.81 45.70 -29.23
N ARG A 76 -7.76 44.79 -29.51
CA ARG A 76 -8.54 44.83 -30.76
C ARG A 76 -9.48 46.04 -30.73
N SER A 77 -9.46 46.86 -31.78
CA SER A 77 -10.37 48.00 -31.94
C SER A 77 -11.75 47.52 -32.40
N VAL A 78 -12.72 47.50 -31.48
CA VAL A 78 -14.14 47.35 -31.82
C VAL A 78 -14.70 48.72 -32.19
N VAL A 79 -15.14 48.88 -33.44
CA VAL A 79 -15.84 50.10 -33.88
C VAL A 79 -17.27 50.04 -33.34
N GLN A 80 -17.59 50.91 -32.39
CA GLN A 80 -18.92 51.01 -31.80
C GLN A 80 -19.71 52.10 -32.51
N ALA A 81 -20.61 51.71 -33.41
CA ALA A 81 -21.45 52.64 -34.16
C ALA A 81 -22.42 53.39 -33.22
N SER A 82 -22.23 54.69 -33.06
CA SER A 82 -23.10 55.54 -32.25
C SER A 82 -24.42 55.81 -32.97
N SER A 83 -25.51 55.23 -32.46
CA SER A 83 -26.87 55.57 -32.91
C SER A 83 -27.23 56.99 -32.47
N VAL A 84 -27.35 57.92 -33.42
CA VAL A 84 -27.81 59.29 -33.15
C VAL A 84 -29.29 59.25 -32.75
N GLN A 85 -29.59 59.51 -31.47
CA GLN A 85 -30.97 59.74 -31.03
C GLN A 85 -31.38 61.17 -31.38
N ALA A 86 -32.39 61.31 -32.25
CA ALA A 86 -33.07 62.58 -32.44
C ALA A 86 -33.91 62.92 -31.20
N SER A 87 -33.59 64.02 -30.52
CA SER A 87 -34.37 64.54 -29.41
C SER A 87 -35.68 65.16 -29.90
N ASN A 88 -36.80 64.79 -29.30
CA ASN A 88 -38.07 65.52 -29.45
C ASN A 88 -38.67 65.76 -28.06
N PRO A 89 -38.79 67.03 -27.59
CA PRO A 89 -39.23 67.34 -26.23
C PRO A 89 -40.75 67.45 -26.13
N LEU A 90 -41.32 67.09 -24.96
CA LEU A 90 -42.32 67.86 -24.21
C LEU A 90 -42.84 67.09 -22.97
N SER A 91 -43.53 67.81 -22.08
CA SER A 91 -44.42 67.30 -21.03
C SER A 91 -43.81 66.47 -19.89
N GLN A 92 -42.99 67.12 -19.05
CA GLN A 92 -42.93 66.77 -17.63
C GLN A 92 -44.14 67.38 -16.89
N ARG A 93 -44.82 66.58 -16.07
CA ARG A 93 -45.48 67.01 -14.83
C ARG A 93 -45.65 65.78 -13.94
N SER A 94 -44.70 65.45 -13.06
CA SER A 94 -44.41 66.12 -11.78
C SER A 94 -45.63 66.20 -10.86
N ASP A 95 -45.65 65.36 -9.83
CA ASP A 95 -45.98 65.78 -8.47
C ASP A 95 -45.28 64.83 -7.48
N SER A 96 -45.04 65.30 -6.26
CA SER A 96 -44.33 64.54 -5.23
C SER A 96 -44.89 64.81 -3.84
N ALA A 97 -45.28 63.73 -3.18
CA ALA A 97 -45.45 63.51 -1.73
C ALA A 97 -45.79 64.71 -0.82
N VAL A 98 -46.96 64.62 -0.17
CA VAL A 98 -47.23 65.19 1.17
C VAL A 98 -47.76 64.04 2.06
N PRO A 99 -47.42 63.94 3.37
CA PRO A 99 -47.47 62.65 4.10
C PRO A 99 -48.43 62.61 5.31
N ALA A 100 -48.31 61.52 6.10
CA ALA A 100 -48.99 61.21 7.36
C ALA A 100 -50.47 60.77 7.21
N PHE A 101 -51.05 59.91 8.07
CA PHE A 101 -50.90 59.77 9.53
C PHE A 101 -50.95 58.28 9.99
N ASN A 102 -50.41 57.99 11.18
CA ASN A 102 -50.60 56.75 11.97
C ASN A 102 -51.52 57.12 13.18
N PRO A 103 -52.31 56.25 13.86
CA PRO A 103 -51.84 54.94 14.31
C PRO A 103 -52.86 53.76 14.40
N SER A 104 -52.30 52.54 14.34
CA SER A 104 -52.57 51.37 15.20
C SER A 104 -53.97 51.07 15.78
N SER A 105 -54.54 49.90 15.43
CA SER A 105 -55.16 49.01 16.43
C SER A 105 -55.22 47.50 16.05
N VAL A 106 -54.65 46.67 16.94
CA VAL A 106 -55.23 45.42 17.49
C VAL A 106 -55.72 44.29 16.52
N ARG A 107 -54.82 43.29 16.35
CA ARG A 107 -54.95 41.87 16.79
C ARG A 107 -56.00 40.89 16.15
N SER A 108 -55.45 39.77 15.67
CA SER A 108 -55.92 38.35 15.74
C SER A 108 -57.10 37.78 14.92
N GLN A 109 -56.72 36.83 14.05
CA GLN A 109 -57.20 35.42 13.97
C GLN A 109 -58.42 34.96 13.11
N SER A 110 -58.11 33.96 12.26
CA SER A 110 -58.84 32.68 12.09
C SER A 110 -60.01 32.52 11.08
N ARG A 111 -59.65 32.05 9.87
CA ARG A 111 -60.14 30.81 9.20
C ARG A 111 -61.68 30.54 9.11
N ARG A 112 -62.24 30.69 7.90
CA ARG A 112 -63.12 29.71 7.19
C ARG A 112 -63.26 30.11 5.71
N GLU A 113 -62.91 29.30 4.69
CA GLU A 113 -63.51 28.09 4.08
C GLU A 113 -64.64 28.30 3.03
N LYS A 114 -64.33 27.96 1.77
CA LYS A 114 -65.06 26.96 0.93
C LYS A 114 -66.35 27.46 0.19
N PRO A 115 -67.21 26.62 -0.45
CA PRO A 115 -67.28 26.56 -1.93
C PRO A 115 -68.70 26.65 -2.54
N ALA A 116 -68.83 26.33 -3.84
CA ALA A 116 -70.06 25.75 -4.41
C ALA A 116 -69.79 24.70 -5.52
N GLN A 117 -70.70 23.72 -5.61
CA GLN A 117 -70.86 22.62 -6.58
C GLN A 117 -72.30 22.76 -7.17
N ALA A 118 -72.80 22.09 -8.20
CA ALA A 118 -72.31 21.24 -9.31
C ALA A 118 -73.51 20.99 -10.28
N LEU A 119 -73.44 19.91 -11.09
CA LEU A 119 -74.52 19.14 -11.77
C LEU A 119 -74.61 19.17 -13.32
N GLN A 120 -75.23 18.09 -13.81
CA GLN A 120 -75.34 17.50 -15.16
C GLN A 120 -76.77 17.75 -15.75
N PRO A 121 -77.21 17.27 -16.96
CA PRO A 121 -76.70 16.15 -17.76
C PRO A 121 -76.77 16.23 -19.32
N SER A 122 -76.40 15.10 -19.95
CA SER A 122 -76.51 14.71 -21.39
C SER A 122 -77.95 14.31 -21.79
N PRO A 123 -78.26 13.59 -22.92
CA PRO A 123 -77.49 13.20 -24.12
C PRO A 123 -78.25 13.39 -25.48
N VAL A 124 -77.74 12.84 -26.62
CA VAL A 124 -78.44 11.98 -27.65
C VAL A 124 -77.95 12.12 -29.12
N LEU A 125 -77.64 10.95 -29.73
CA LEU A 125 -77.54 10.50 -31.16
C LEU A 125 -76.83 11.30 -32.31
N ALA A 126 -75.73 10.70 -32.79
CA ALA A 126 -75.52 10.11 -34.15
C ALA A 126 -75.50 10.93 -35.47
N ALA A 127 -74.26 11.21 -35.94
CA ALA A 127 -73.68 10.90 -37.28
C ALA A 127 -74.27 11.52 -38.59
N PRO A 128 -73.56 11.47 -39.76
CA PRO A 128 -72.16 11.07 -40.02
C PRO A 128 -71.29 12.11 -40.80
N ILE A 129 -69.97 11.93 -40.73
CA ILE A 129 -68.91 12.18 -41.75
C ILE A 129 -69.10 13.35 -42.75
N SER A 130 -68.24 14.37 -42.65
CA SER A 130 -67.61 15.04 -43.82
C SER A 130 -66.28 15.71 -43.42
N GLN A 131 -65.35 15.71 -44.37
CA GLN A 131 -63.93 16.08 -44.31
C GLN A 131 -63.55 17.29 -43.42
N SER A 132 -62.49 17.13 -42.62
CA SER A 132 -61.87 18.23 -41.83
C SER A 132 -60.37 18.36 -42.16
N GLU A 133 -60.03 19.29 -43.06
CA GLU A 133 -58.69 19.86 -43.13
C GLU A 133 -58.58 21.00 -42.11
N GLU A 134 -58.09 20.73 -40.90
CA GLU A 134 -57.76 21.79 -39.94
C GLU A 134 -56.32 21.68 -39.43
N THR A 135 -55.58 22.79 -39.56
CA THR A 135 -54.21 22.94 -39.10
C THR A 135 -54.15 23.06 -37.57
N PHE A 136 -53.47 22.14 -36.89
CA PHE A 136 -53.38 22.17 -35.43
C PHE A 136 -52.44 23.27 -34.93
N ASN A 137 -53.03 24.41 -34.51
CA ASN A 137 -52.30 25.63 -34.17
C ASN A 137 -51.76 25.60 -32.72
N ALA A 138 -50.56 25.02 -32.54
CA ALA A 138 -49.91 24.89 -31.23
C ALA A 138 -49.25 26.21 -30.76
N LYS A 139 -49.63 26.70 -29.58
CA LYS A 139 -49.17 27.99 -29.02
C LYS A 139 -47.65 28.00 -28.70
N PRO A 140 -46.85 28.90 -29.32
CA PRO A 140 -45.42 29.06 -28.98
C PRO A 140 -45.25 29.95 -27.73
N GLY A 141 -45.74 29.49 -26.56
CA GLY A 141 -45.77 30.30 -25.34
C GLY A 141 -44.70 30.01 -24.28
N ALA A 142 -44.18 28.77 -24.20
CA ALA A 142 -43.41 28.32 -23.02
C ALA A 142 -41.88 28.51 -23.11
N PHE A 143 -41.30 28.50 -24.33
CA PHE A 143 -39.84 28.51 -24.51
C PHE A 143 -39.20 29.91 -24.44
N THR A 144 -39.97 30.97 -24.70
CA THR A 144 -39.47 32.36 -24.71
C THR A 144 -39.17 32.88 -23.31
N ASP A 145 -40.01 32.59 -22.32
CA ASP A 145 -39.84 33.06 -20.95
C ASP A 145 -38.59 32.47 -20.28
N ALA A 146 -38.33 31.18 -20.50
CA ALA A 146 -37.12 30.52 -20.00
C ALA A 146 -35.83 31.18 -20.55
N ALA A 147 -35.78 31.44 -21.86
CA ALA A 147 -34.63 32.10 -22.49
C ALA A 147 -34.41 33.53 -21.94
N GLN A 148 -35.48 34.30 -21.73
CA GLN A 148 -35.38 35.64 -21.11
C GLN A 148 -34.99 35.59 -19.62
N TRP A 149 -35.23 34.47 -18.92
CA TRP A 149 -34.80 34.27 -17.54
C TRP A 149 -33.29 34.04 -17.46
N PHE A 150 -32.73 33.16 -18.30
CA PHE A 150 -31.29 32.92 -18.38
C PHE A 150 -30.50 34.17 -18.80
N ALA A 151 -31.02 34.96 -19.74
CA ALA A 151 -30.39 36.21 -20.18
C ALA A 151 -30.24 37.28 -19.08
N LYS A 152 -30.96 37.16 -17.95
CA LYS A 152 -30.88 38.07 -16.80
C LYS A 152 -29.93 37.58 -15.69
N ILE A 153 -29.31 36.41 -15.82
CA ILE A 153 -28.37 35.87 -14.83
C ILE A 153 -26.96 36.33 -15.15
N ASN A 154 -26.38 37.16 -14.27
CA ASN A 154 -25.00 37.57 -14.35
C ASN A 154 -24.07 36.41 -13.99
N TRP A 155 -23.52 35.74 -15.01
CA TRP A 155 -22.69 34.54 -14.88
C TRP A 155 -21.43 34.74 -14.02
N GLN A 156 -20.85 35.95 -14.00
CA GLN A 156 -19.70 36.28 -13.15
C GLN A 156 -20.09 36.24 -11.67
N GLY A 157 -21.29 36.74 -11.33
CA GLY A 157 -21.86 36.62 -10.00
C GLY A 157 -22.18 35.18 -9.60
N ALA A 158 -22.65 34.37 -10.55
CA ALA A 158 -22.91 32.94 -10.34
C ALA A 158 -21.62 32.14 -10.07
N LEU A 159 -20.50 32.45 -10.76
CA LEU A 159 -19.20 31.84 -10.49
C LEU A 159 -18.68 32.18 -9.09
N VAL A 160 -18.79 33.43 -8.65
CA VAL A 160 -18.39 33.85 -7.30
C VAL A 160 -19.30 33.19 -6.24
N LEU A 161 -20.60 33.07 -6.49
CA LEU A 161 -21.52 32.34 -5.61
C LEU A 161 -21.13 30.85 -5.50
N LEU A 162 -20.86 30.19 -6.63
CA LEU A 162 -20.44 28.79 -6.68
C LEU A 162 -19.13 28.57 -5.89
N TRP A 163 -18.17 29.49 -6.04
CA TRP A 163 -16.94 29.48 -5.26
C TRP A 163 -17.22 29.59 -3.75
N VAL A 164 -18.01 30.57 -3.31
CA VAL A 164 -18.39 30.75 -1.89
C VAL A 164 -19.08 29.49 -1.34
N CYS A 165 -20.00 28.88 -2.09
CA CYS A 165 -20.67 27.64 -1.69
C CYS A 165 -19.67 26.49 -1.50
N GLY A 166 -18.71 26.32 -2.42
CA GLY A 166 -17.66 25.30 -2.29
C GLY A 166 -16.71 25.54 -1.10
N VAL A 167 -16.35 26.80 -0.83
CA VAL A 167 -15.60 27.19 0.38
C VAL A 167 -16.39 26.82 1.64
N ALA A 168 -17.67 27.16 1.70
CA ALA A 168 -18.54 26.87 2.84
C ALA A 168 -18.68 25.35 3.08
N VAL A 169 -18.90 24.55 2.04
CA VAL A 169 -18.94 23.08 2.13
C VAL A 169 -17.60 22.52 2.65
N CYS A 170 -16.47 23.03 2.18
CA CYS A 170 -15.16 22.61 2.65
C CYS A 170 -14.91 22.96 4.13
N LEU A 171 -15.30 24.16 4.57
CA LEU A 171 -15.16 24.60 5.96
C LEU A 171 -16.11 23.86 6.91
N VAL A 172 -17.37 23.62 6.52
CA VAL A 172 -18.32 22.80 7.30
C VAL A 172 -17.80 21.37 7.45
N ARG A 173 -17.28 20.76 6.37
CA ARG A 173 -16.65 19.43 6.43
C ARG A 173 -15.45 19.40 7.38
N MET A 174 -14.59 20.42 7.35
CA MET A 174 -13.45 20.56 8.26
C MET A 174 -13.91 20.70 9.72
N PHE A 175 -14.93 21.52 9.98
CA PHE A 175 -15.51 21.72 11.31
C PHE A 175 -16.11 20.43 11.88
N VAL A 176 -16.89 19.69 11.09
CA VAL A 176 -17.48 18.40 11.52
C VAL A 176 -16.40 17.37 11.87
N ILE A 177 -15.31 17.29 11.09
CA ILE A 177 -14.17 16.39 11.39
C ILE A 177 -13.50 16.80 12.71
N GLY A 178 -13.21 18.10 12.89
CA GLY A 178 -12.60 18.62 14.12
C GLY A 178 -13.49 18.44 15.36
N TRP A 179 -14.81 18.60 15.22
CA TRP A 179 -15.78 18.38 16.28
C TRP A 179 -15.85 16.91 16.71
N ARG A 180 -15.87 15.98 15.74
CA ARG A 180 -15.83 14.54 16.02
C ARG A 180 -14.56 14.15 16.77
N LEU A 181 -13.39 14.60 16.31
CA LEU A 181 -12.12 14.36 17.00
C LEU A 181 -12.11 14.95 18.42
N ARG A 182 -12.63 16.17 18.62
CA ARG A 182 -12.80 16.78 19.95
C ARG A 182 -13.78 16.02 20.85
N GLY A 183 -14.71 15.26 20.29
CA GLY A 183 -15.55 14.30 21.01
C GLY A 183 -14.75 13.10 21.54
N ILE A 184 -13.92 12.48 20.70
CA ILE A 184 -13.05 11.35 21.07
C ILE A 184 -12.06 11.78 22.15
N VAL A 185 -11.35 12.90 21.95
CA VAL A 185 -10.37 13.46 22.90
C VAL A 185 -10.99 13.77 24.28
N ARG A 186 -12.31 14.03 24.34
CA ARG A 186 -13.06 14.27 25.59
C ARG A 186 -13.50 13.00 26.32
N ARG A 187 -13.44 11.84 25.68
CA ARG A 187 -13.77 10.52 26.26
C ARG A 187 -12.53 9.65 26.52
N ALA A 188 -11.38 10.07 26.03
CA ALA A 188 -10.09 9.48 26.37
C ALA A 188 -9.75 9.71 27.86
N VAL A 189 -9.21 8.67 28.51
CA VAL A 189 -8.91 8.60 29.95
C VAL A 189 -7.41 8.81 30.16
N PRO A 190 -6.92 9.41 31.26
CA PRO A 190 -5.49 9.49 31.54
C PRO A 190 -4.82 8.12 31.59
N VAL A 191 -3.57 8.03 31.13
CA VAL A 191 -2.74 6.81 31.31
C VAL A 191 -2.12 6.82 32.69
N GLU A 192 -2.46 5.81 33.51
CA GLU A 192 -1.96 5.65 34.88
C GLU A 192 -0.57 4.99 34.95
N SER A 193 -0.09 4.42 33.83
CA SER A 193 1.22 3.76 33.68
C SER A 193 2.39 4.72 33.99
N ILE A 194 2.96 4.58 35.19
CA ILE A 194 4.04 5.46 35.70
C ILE A 194 5.33 5.33 34.87
N VAL A 195 5.57 4.16 34.27
CA VAL A 195 6.69 3.91 33.34
C VAL A 195 6.49 4.74 32.07
N LEU A 196 5.32 4.65 31.43
CA LEU A 196 5.06 5.36 30.18
C LEU A 196 5.01 6.88 30.39
N ALA A 197 4.42 7.33 31.50
CA ALA A 197 4.40 8.74 31.89
C ALA A 197 5.79 9.31 32.24
N SER A 198 6.69 8.51 32.83
CA SER A 198 8.07 8.94 33.11
C SER A 198 8.95 8.96 31.86
N ARG A 199 8.83 7.96 30.97
CA ARG A 199 9.51 7.93 29.67
C ARG A 199 9.07 9.09 28.77
N LEU A 200 7.78 9.43 28.73
CA LEU A 200 7.27 10.64 28.08
C LEU A 200 7.92 11.92 28.62
N ARG A 201 8.02 12.07 29.95
CA ARG A 201 8.69 13.24 30.57
C ARG A 201 10.18 13.33 30.22
N TRP A 202 10.86 12.20 30.04
CA TRP A 202 12.25 12.18 29.57
C TRP A 202 12.36 12.59 28.10
N LEU A 203 11.59 11.95 27.21
CA LEU A 203 11.55 12.28 25.78
C LEU A 203 11.15 13.74 25.52
N CYS A 204 10.19 14.31 26.24
CA CYS A 204 9.83 15.72 26.11
C CYS A 204 10.97 16.68 26.49
N ARG A 205 11.82 16.32 27.47
CA ARG A 205 12.99 17.13 27.85
C ARG A 205 14.04 17.12 26.75
N ASP A 206 14.41 15.93 26.27
CA ASP A 206 15.37 15.78 25.15
C ASP A 206 14.86 16.50 23.88
N PHE A 207 13.58 16.32 23.56
CA PHE A 207 12.97 17.01 22.43
C PHE A 207 12.85 18.53 22.62
N GLY A 208 13.18 19.08 23.79
CA GLY A 208 13.19 20.51 24.10
C GLY A 208 11.80 21.11 24.34
N ILE A 209 10.80 20.26 24.61
CA ILE A 209 9.40 20.66 24.79
C ILE A 209 9.19 21.12 26.23
N ARG A 210 8.98 22.44 26.40
CA ARG A 210 8.76 23.08 27.71
C ARG A 210 7.29 23.16 28.13
N ARG A 211 6.36 22.81 27.25
CA ARG A 211 4.93 22.69 27.58
C ARG A 211 4.64 21.30 28.12
N GLU A 212 3.63 21.20 28.97
CA GLU A 212 3.09 19.92 29.40
C GLU A 212 2.48 19.16 28.21
N VAL A 213 2.63 17.84 28.22
CA VAL A 213 2.03 16.93 27.23
C VAL A 213 1.24 15.88 28.01
N THR A 214 -0.09 15.88 27.88
CA THR A 214 -0.94 14.90 28.56
C THR A 214 -0.90 13.57 27.81
N LEU A 215 -0.70 12.46 28.51
CA LEU A 215 -0.85 11.11 27.96
C LEU A 215 -2.23 10.56 28.29
N LEU A 216 -2.98 10.18 27.26
CA LEU A 216 -4.33 9.62 27.36
C LEU A 216 -4.40 8.26 26.64
N SER A 217 -5.31 7.40 27.08
CA SER A 217 -5.71 6.17 26.41
C SER A 217 -7.15 6.33 25.91
N SER A 218 -7.47 5.76 24.75
CA SER A 218 -8.84 5.77 24.24
C SER A 218 -9.19 4.45 23.56
N ALA A 219 -10.14 3.73 24.14
CA ALA A 219 -10.76 2.55 23.52
C ALA A 219 -11.60 2.87 22.25
N GLU A 220 -11.48 4.08 21.68
CA GLU A 220 -12.02 4.47 20.36
C GLU A 220 -10.92 4.62 19.29
N LEU A 221 -9.63 4.46 19.64
CA LEU A 221 -8.48 4.69 18.75
C LEU A 221 -7.41 3.60 18.92
N ASP A 222 -7.32 2.71 17.94
CA ASP A 222 -6.29 1.65 17.90
C ASP A 222 -4.90 2.21 17.51
N VAL A 223 -4.87 3.40 16.89
CA VAL A 223 -3.66 4.08 16.36
C VAL A 223 -3.24 5.22 17.30
N PRO A 224 -1.94 5.41 17.58
CA PRO A 224 -1.40 6.60 18.25
C PRO A 224 -1.80 7.92 17.56
N ILE A 225 -2.13 8.96 18.33
CA ILE A 225 -2.41 10.31 17.79
C ILE A 225 -1.94 11.44 18.71
N ALA A 226 -1.03 12.27 18.20
CA ALA A 226 -0.76 13.62 18.68
C ALA A 226 -1.90 14.59 18.34
N ALA A 227 -2.58 15.08 19.37
CA ALA A 227 -3.71 16.00 19.28
C ALA A 227 -3.43 17.35 19.97
N GLY A 228 -4.05 18.42 19.43
CA GLY A 228 -4.06 19.75 20.05
C GLY A 228 -2.88 20.65 19.69
N ILE A 229 -3.17 21.94 19.52
CA ILE A 229 -2.21 22.96 19.05
C ILE A 229 -1.48 23.65 20.21
N PHE A 230 -2.24 24.10 21.21
CA PHE A 230 -1.73 24.85 22.38
C PHE A 230 -1.60 23.93 23.60
N ASP A 231 -2.70 23.26 23.93
CA ASP A 231 -2.76 22.12 24.85
C ASP A 231 -2.48 20.85 24.06
N SER A 232 -1.33 20.21 24.29
CA SER A 232 -0.84 19.07 23.50
C SER A 232 -1.06 17.75 24.24
N LYS A 233 -1.66 16.77 23.55
CA LYS A 233 -2.00 15.48 24.12
C LYS A 233 -1.60 14.36 23.17
N ILE A 234 -1.08 13.27 23.71
CA ILE A 234 -0.85 12.02 22.98
C ILE A 234 -1.95 11.06 23.41
N ILE A 235 -2.67 10.48 22.45
CA ILE A 235 -3.67 9.44 22.70
C ILE A 235 -3.13 8.13 22.16
N LEU A 236 -3.16 7.08 22.97
CA LEU A 236 -2.75 5.72 22.62
C LEU A 236 -3.95 4.75 22.72
N SER A 237 -3.79 3.56 22.13
CA SER A 237 -4.69 2.44 22.37
C SER A 237 -4.53 1.89 23.79
N PRO A 238 -5.57 1.32 24.43
CA PRO A 238 -5.45 0.62 25.71
C PRO A 238 -4.38 -0.50 25.75
N GLN A 239 -4.07 -1.15 24.62
CA GLN A 239 -3.02 -2.18 24.58
C GLN A 239 -1.58 -1.61 24.65
N CYS A 240 -1.39 -0.29 24.80
CA CYS A 240 -0.03 0.28 24.85
C CYS A 240 0.80 -0.14 26.07
N ASP A 241 0.17 -0.71 27.11
CA ASP A 241 0.87 -1.33 28.24
C ASP A 241 1.31 -2.79 27.99
N GLU A 242 0.91 -3.40 26.85
CA GLU A 242 1.34 -4.73 26.39
C GLU A 242 2.52 -4.66 25.40
N TRP A 243 2.76 -3.51 24.78
CA TRP A 243 3.80 -3.31 23.76
C TRP A 243 5.23 -3.50 24.30
N THR A 244 6.18 -3.91 23.44
CA THR A 244 7.62 -3.92 23.76
C THR A 244 8.16 -2.52 24.06
N GLU A 245 9.28 -2.40 24.79
CA GLU A 245 9.84 -1.07 25.06
C GLU A 245 10.32 -0.36 23.79
N THR A 246 10.81 -1.12 22.79
CA THR A 246 11.14 -0.62 21.44
C THR A 246 9.93 0.02 20.78
N ARG A 247 8.79 -0.67 20.74
CA ARG A 247 7.51 -0.18 20.19
C ARG A 247 7.04 1.07 20.93
N ARG A 248 7.04 1.06 22.27
CA ARG A 248 6.66 2.23 23.09
C ARG A 248 7.56 3.43 22.83
N ASN A 249 8.87 3.24 22.78
CA ASN A 249 9.84 4.32 22.54
C ASN A 249 9.72 4.90 21.12
N ALA A 250 9.63 4.05 20.10
CA ALA A 250 9.46 4.47 18.71
C ALA A 250 8.15 5.24 18.49
N VAL A 251 7.03 4.74 19.03
CA VAL A 251 5.72 5.40 18.96
C VAL A 251 5.72 6.75 19.69
N LEU A 252 6.20 6.80 20.93
CA LEU A 252 6.25 8.06 21.68
C LEU A 252 7.14 9.08 20.97
N CYS A 253 8.29 8.67 20.45
CA CYS A 253 9.17 9.56 19.68
C CYS A 253 8.47 10.13 18.43
N HIS A 254 7.73 9.30 17.68
CA HIS A 254 6.95 9.73 16.51
C HIS A 254 5.87 10.77 16.86
N GLU A 255 5.06 10.54 17.90
CA GLU A 255 4.01 11.47 18.31
C GLU A 255 4.57 12.77 18.93
N ILE A 256 5.68 12.68 19.67
CA ILE A 256 6.38 13.85 20.22
C ILE A 256 6.99 14.69 19.08
N ALA A 257 7.43 14.07 17.97
CA ALA A 257 7.89 14.79 16.78
C ALA A 257 6.77 15.63 16.12
N HIS A 258 5.56 15.08 15.99
CA HIS A 258 4.38 15.85 15.52
C HIS A 258 4.10 17.08 16.40
N ILE A 259 4.18 16.91 17.74
CA ILE A 259 4.00 18.00 18.72
C ILE A 259 5.11 19.05 18.60
N LYS A 260 6.38 18.63 18.53
CA LYS A 260 7.56 19.51 18.39
C LYS A 260 7.50 20.37 17.13
N ARG A 261 6.99 19.80 16.03
CA ARG A 261 6.91 20.44 14.71
C ARG A 261 5.63 21.27 14.49
N LEU A 262 4.70 21.27 15.44
CA LEU A 262 3.39 21.93 15.33
C LEU A 262 2.56 21.46 14.13
N ASP A 263 2.66 20.16 13.80
CA ASP A 263 2.04 19.58 12.60
C ASP A 263 0.51 19.68 12.57
N ALA A 264 -0.14 19.75 13.75
CA ALA A 264 -1.58 20.03 13.85
C ALA A 264 -1.93 21.45 13.36
N LEU A 265 -1.07 22.43 13.59
CA LEU A 265 -1.26 23.82 13.14
C LEU A 265 -0.98 23.97 11.65
N THR A 266 0.08 23.35 11.13
CA THR A 266 0.36 23.38 9.68
C THR A 266 -0.73 22.68 8.88
N GLN A 267 -1.22 21.52 9.36
CA GLN A 267 -2.35 20.82 8.74
C GLN A 267 -3.65 21.63 8.81
N PHE A 268 -3.91 22.36 9.91
CA PHE A 268 -5.07 23.25 10.02
C PHE A 268 -5.02 24.41 9.01
N LEU A 269 -3.92 25.15 8.98
CA LEU A 269 -3.73 26.28 8.05
C LEU A 269 -3.77 25.83 6.58
N ALA A 270 -3.13 24.70 6.24
CA ALA A 270 -3.16 24.14 4.90
C ALA A 270 -4.56 23.61 4.50
N SER A 271 -5.39 23.19 5.47
CA SER A 271 -6.78 22.81 5.22
C SER A 271 -7.67 24.03 4.94
N ILE A 272 -7.42 25.17 5.59
CA ILE A 272 -8.08 26.45 5.26
C ILE A 272 -7.67 26.90 3.86
N ALA A 273 -6.38 26.81 3.51
CA ALA A 273 -5.92 27.13 2.16
C ALA A 273 -6.60 26.25 1.09
N ALA A 274 -6.69 24.94 1.33
CA ALA A 274 -7.40 24.02 0.43
C ALA A 274 -8.92 24.25 0.37
N ALA A 275 -9.55 24.80 1.43
CA ALA A 275 -10.94 25.22 1.38
C ALA A 275 -11.15 26.49 0.54
N ILE A 276 -10.26 27.49 0.67
CA ILE A 276 -10.31 28.75 -0.10
C ILE A 276 -10.06 28.49 -1.59
N TYR A 277 -9.02 27.71 -1.91
CA TYR A 277 -8.59 27.44 -3.28
C TYR A 277 -9.08 26.06 -3.78
N TRP A 278 -10.26 25.61 -3.36
CA TRP A 278 -10.76 24.24 -3.57
C TRP A 278 -10.83 23.81 -5.06
N MET A 279 -10.96 24.77 -5.98
CA MET A 279 -10.96 24.53 -7.44
C MET A 279 -9.55 24.33 -8.04
N ASN A 280 -8.47 24.60 -7.30
CA ASN A 280 -7.10 24.51 -7.80
C ASN A 280 -6.49 23.12 -7.50
N PRO A 281 -6.24 22.26 -8.51
CA PRO A 281 -5.71 20.91 -8.28
C PRO A 281 -4.29 20.90 -7.69
N LEU A 282 -3.49 21.94 -7.91
CA LEU A 282 -2.14 22.06 -7.36
C LEU A 282 -2.16 22.21 -5.83
N VAL A 283 -3.23 22.78 -5.26
CA VAL A 283 -3.38 22.91 -3.79
C VAL A 283 -3.66 21.54 -3.17
N TRP A 284 -4.49 20.71 -3.82
CA TRP A 284 -4.73 19.33 -3.37
C TRP A 284 -3.49 18.44 -3.54
N PHE A 285 -2.71 18.64 -4.60
CA PHE A 285 -1.40 18.00 -4.76
C PHE A 285 -0.43 18.39 -3.63
N VAL A 286 -0.23 19.70 -3.39
CA VAL A 286 0.68 20.19 -2.33
C VAL A 286 0.20 19.75 -0.94
N LEU A 287 -1.10 19.71 -0.67
CA LEU A 287 -1.65 19.18 0.59
C LEU A 287 -1.45 17.65 0.74
N ARG A 288 -1.51 16.88 -0.36
CA ARG A 288 -1.19 15.44 -0.35
C ARG A 288 0.30 15.22 -0.12
N ALA A 289 1.17 15.95 -0.83
CA ALA A 289 2.61 15.90 -0.66
C ALA A 289 3.03 16.32 0.76
N MET A 290 2.48 17.41 1.30
CA MET A 290 2.73 17.86 2.66
C MET A 290 2.44 16.75 3.68
N ARG A 291 1.27 16.09 3.61
CA ARG A 291 0.95 14.97 4.52
C ARG A 291 1.89 13.78 4.36
N MET A 292 2.30 13.43 3.15
CA MET A 292 3.24 12.32 2.92
C MET A 292 4.64 12.61 3.45
N GLU A 293 5.10 13.86 3.34
CA GLU A 293 6.38 14.31 3.90
C GLU A 293 6.30 14.57 5.42
N ARG A 294 5.10 14.80 5.95
CA ARG A 294 4.85 15.02 7.39
C ARG A 294 5.19 13.78 8.22
N GLU A 295 4.72 12.60 7.80
CA GLU A 295 5.01 11.33 8.49
C GLU A 295 6.50 11.00 8.37
N LYS A 296 7.06 11.09 7.15
CA LYS A 296 8.48 10.84 6.89
C LYS A 296 9.42 11.76 7.67
N ALA A 297 8.98 12.97 7.98
CA ALA A 297 9.71 13.91 8.82
C ALA A 297 9.55 13.63 10.34
N CYS A 298 8.64 12.73 10.75
CA CYS A 298 8.59 12.14 12.09
C CYS A 298 9.40 10.84 12.13
N ASP A 299 9.38 10.06 11.04
CA ASP A 299 10.28 8.92 10.83
C ASP A 299 11.76 9.36 10.91
N ASP A 300 12.12 10.48 10.23
CA ASP A 300 13.42 11.18 10.34
C ASP A 300 13.77 11.57 11.80
N HIS A 301 12.79 11.69 12.70
CA HIS A 301 12.99 12.01 14.12
C HIS A 301 13.21 10.75 14.98
N VAL A 302 12.59 9.62 14.66
CA VAL A 302 12.80 8.33 15.34
C VAL A 302 14.19 7.77 15.00
N LEU A 303 14.61 7.87 13.73
CA LEU A 303 16.00 7.55 13.34
C LEU A 303 17.01 8.47 14.02
N ALA A 304 16.65 9.73 14.29
CA ALA A 304 17.52 10.68 14.99
C ALA A 304 17.57 10.46 16.51
N SER A 305 16.75 9.57 17.08
CA SER A 305 16.82 9.12 18.48
C SER A 305 17.43 7.71 18.62
N GLY A 306 18.31 7.32 17.70
CA GLY A 306 19.13 6.10 17.79
C GLY A 306 18.46 4.81 17.31
N THR A 307 17.15 4.80 16.99
CA THR A 307 16.46 3.60 16.50
C THR A 307 16.92 3.23 15.09
N ALA A 308 17.28 1.95 14.87
CA ALA A 308 17.67 1.48 13.54
C ALA A 308 16.48 1.45 12.56
N ALA A 309 16.76 1.67 11.27
CA ALA A 309 15.73 1.78 10.24
C ALA A 309 15.04 0.45 9.90
N SER A 310 15.72 -0.68 10.12
CA SER A 310 15.15 -2.03 10.07
C SER A 310 14.08 -2.20 11.14
N ASP A 311 14.47 -1.97 12.39
CA ASP A 311 13.69 -2.28 13.58
C ASP A 311 12.45 -1.39 13.63
N TYR A 312 12.62 -0.11 13.31
CA TYR A 312 11.50 0.82 13.17
C TYR A 312 10.55 0.46 12.02
N ALA A 313 11.04 -0.14 10.93
CA ALA A 313 10.18 -0.61 9.84
C ALA A 313 9.37 -1.86 10.25
N HIS A 314 9.97 -2.79 11.01
CA HIS A 314 9.25 -3.94 11.57
C HIS A 314 8.16 -3.50 12.57
N GLU A 315 8.51 -2.63 13.53
CA GLU A 315 7.56 -2.06 14.48
C GLU A 315 6.40 -1.33 13.77
N LEU A 316 6.69 -0.60 12.69
CA LEU A 316 5.67 0.12 11.91
C LEU A 316 4.74 -0.82 11.12
N ILE A 317 5.23 -1.99 10.69
CA ILE A 317 4.40 -3.04 10.07
C ILE A 317 3.52 -3.72 11.12
N ASP A 318 4.08 -4.08 12.27
CA ASP A 318 3.38 -4.76 13.36
C ASP A 318 2.32 -3.86 14.04
N ILE A 319 2.54 -2.54 14.07
CA ILE A 319 1.52 -1.55 14.44
C ILE A 319 0.35 -1.51 13.45
N VAL A 320 0.54 -1.89 12.18
CA VAL A 320 -0.53 -1.84 11.16
C VAL A 320 -1.24 -3.20 10.97
N SER A 321 -0.55 -4.33 11.13
CA SER A 321 -1.17 -5.65 11.18
C SER A 321 -2.14 -5.82 12.35
N THR A 322 -1.93 -5.08 13.45
CA THR A 322 -2.76 -5.12 14.67
C THR A 322 -3.96 -4.14 14.66
N LEU A 323 -4.26 -3.47 13.54
CA LEU A 323 -5.37 -2.49 13.45
C LEU A 323 -6.70 -3.14 13.03
N VAL A 324 -7.64 -3.21 13.97
CA VAL A 324 -8.94 -3.88 13.78
C VAL A 324 -10.03 -2.93 13.24
N ARG A 325 -9.94 -1.61 13.48
CA ARG A 325 -11.07 -0.69 13.22
C ARG A 325 -10.85 0.33 12.11
N PRO A 326 -11.92 0.72 11.36
CA PRO A 326 -11.87 1.77 10.35
C PRO A 326 -11.69 3.15 11.00
N GLN A 327 -10.45 3.66 10.95
CA GLN A 327 -10.02 4.85 11.67
C GLN A 327 -10.68 6.16 11.15
N PRO A 328 -10.92 7.16 12.02
CA PRO A 328 -11.49 8.44 11.59
C PRO A 328 -10.56 9.22 10.66
N ALA A 329 -11.12 10.11 9.83
CA ALA A 329 -10.40 10.82 8.75
C ALA A 329 -9.20 11.69 9.18
N ALA A 330 -8.99 11.92 10.47
CA ALA A 330 -7.81 12.58 11.03
C ALA A 330 -6.70 11.59 11.48
N ALA A 331 -7.08 10.37 11.89
CA ALA A 331 -6.20 9.26 12.26
C ALA A 331 -5.67 8.48 11.04
N LEU A 332 -6.41 8.54 9.94
CA LEU A 332 -6.15 7.92 8.63
C LEU A 332 -4.85 8.36 7.90
N ALA A 333 -3.89 8.96 8.61
CA ALA A 333 -2.57 9.34 8.08
C ALA A 333 -1.52 8.21 8.24
N MET A 334 -1.56 7.45 9.34
CA MET A 334 -0.71 6.27 9.54
C MET A 334 -1.33 5.01 8.89
N ALA A 335 -2.65 4.83 9.03
CA ALA A 335 -3.36 3.59 8.68
C ALA A 335 -3.77 3.44 7.19
N ARG A 336 -3.04 4.04 6.25
CA ARG A 336 -3.25 3.82 4.80
C ARG A 336 -2.13 2.96 4.25
N ARG A 337 -2.46 1.81 3.66
CA ARG A 337 -1.51 0.81 3.13
C ARG A 337 -0.43 1.42 2.22
N SER A 338 -0.85 2.22 1.23
CA SER A 338 0.04 2.97 0.32
C SER A 338 0.72 4.22 0.93
N GLN A 339 0.56 4.47 2.23
CA GLN A 339 1.36 5.42 3.01
C GLN A 339 2.34 4.71 3.96
N LEU A 340 1.98 3.54 4.49
CA LEU A 340 2.89 2.64 5.21
C LEU A 340 4.03 2.17 4.30
N GLU A 341 3.68 1.55 3.16
CA GLU A 341 4.61 1.07 2.14
C GLU A 341 5.60 2.17 1.72
N GLY A 342 5.07 3.36 1.39
CA GLY A 342 5.85 4.53 1.02
C GLY A 342 6.70 5.14 2.16
N ARG A 343 6.54 4.72 3.41
CA ARG A 343 7.42 5.05 4.56
C ARG A 343 8.49 3.97 4.75
N VAL A 344 8.12 2.68 4.76
CA VAL A 344 9.06 1.55 4.82
C VAL A 344 10.07 1.61 3.67
N LEU A 345 9.61 1.82 2.43
CA LEU A 345 10.47 2.03 1.24
C LEU A 345 11.29 3.33 1.29
N ALA A 346 11.00 4.25 2.22
CA ALA A 346 11.80 5.45 2.44
C ALA A 346 12.87 5.22 3.53
N LEU A 347 12.57 4.46 4.58
CA LEU A 347 13.47 4.07 5.66
C LEU A 347 14.62 3.17 5.17
N VAL A 348 14.31 2.21 4.30
CA VAL A 348 15.26 1.18 3.83
C VAL A 348 16.08 1.65 2.61
N ASN A 349 15.93 2.92 2.16
CA ASN A 349 16.53 3.41 0.91
C ASN A 349 17.78 4.29 1.15
N PRO A 350 19.01 3.76 0.98
CA PRO A 350 20.25 4.49 1.29
C PRO A 350 20.54 5.68 0.35
N ARG A 351 19.70 5.92 -0.66
CA ARG A 351 19.80 7.07 -1.58
C ARG A 351 19.00 8.28 -1.08
N ILE A 352 18.28 8.16 0.04
CA ILE A 352 17.53 9.23 0.70
C ILE A 352 18.33 9.73 1.90
N ALA A 353 18.63 11.04 1.94
CA ALA A 353 19.32 11.63 3.09
C ALA A 353 18.32 11.95 4.21
N HIS A 354 18.28 11.13 5.26
CA HIS A 354 17.51 11.38 6.47
C HIS A 354 18.06 12.56 7.28
N GLY A 355 17.20 13.17 8.12
CA GLY A 355 17.65 14.08 9.20
C GLY A 355 16.85 15.37 9.38
N LEU A 356 17.26 16.12 10.41
CA LEU A 356 16.47 17.21 10.98
C LEU A 356 16.67 18.58 10.29
N LEU A 357 15.62 19.41 10.30
CA LEU A 357 15.60 20.73 9.66
C LEU A 357 16.55 21.72 10.35
N LYS A 358 17.67 22.03 9.69
CA LYS A 358 18.66 23.01 10.18
C LYS A 358 18.11 24.44 10.02
N ARG A 359 18.19 25.26 11.08
CA ARG A 359 17.65 26.66 11.11
C ARG A 359 18.05 27.51 9.90
N ARG A 360 19.31 27.40 9.42
CA ARG A 360 19.78 28.14 8.23
C ARG A 360 19.00 27.77 6.95
N ALA A 361 18.67 26.49 6.76
CA ALA A 361 17.91 26.03 5.61
C ALA A 361 16.44 26.50 5.68
N ALA A 362 15.85 26.51 6.87
CA ALA A 362 14.52 27.08 7.08
C ALA A 362 14.47 28.57 6.72
N LEU A 363 15.42 29.37 7.21
CA LEU A 363 15.50 30.81 6.90
C LEU A 363 15.66 31.09 5.40
N VAL A 364 16.53 30.36 4.70
CA VAL A 364 16.71 30.50 3.24
C VAL A 364 15.43 30.14 2.47
N LEU A 365 14.75 29.07 2.88
CA LEU A 365 13.55 28.60 2.18
C LEU A 365 12.35 29.54 2.40
N SER A 366 12.12 29.99 3.65
CA SER A 366 11.13 31.02 3.95
C SER A 366 11.43 32.33 3.24
N GLY A 367 12.70 32.76 3.19
CA GLY A 367 13.12 33.95 2.46
C GLY A 367 12.83 33.85 0.96
N SER A 368 13.16 32.72 0.33
CA SER A 368 12.93 32.48 -1.10
C SER A 368 11.44 32.46 -1.46
N ILE A 369 10.60 31.82 -0.63
CA ILE A 369 9.15 31.76 -0.86
C ILE A 369 8.51 33.13 -0.65
N LEU A 370 8.94 33.89 0.37
CA LEU A 370 8.47 35.25 0.62
C LEU A 370 8.90 36.22 -0.50
N ALA A 371 10.13 36.09 -0.99
CA ALA A 371 10.66 36.86 -2.12
C ALA A 371 9.95 36.55 -3.46
N LEU A 372 9.34 35.36 -3.61
CA LEU A 372 8.49 35.03 -4.75
C LEU A 372 7.03 35.51 -4.54
N ALA A 373 6.49 35.37 -3.33
CA ALA A 373 5.10 35.69 -3.02
C ALA A 373 4.81 37.20 -2.95
N LEU A 374 5.73 38.02 -2.43
CA LEU A 374 5.52 39.47 -2.28
C LEU A 374 5.42 40.22 -3.63
N PRO A 375 6.34 40.03 -4.62
CA PRO A 375 6.17 40.64 -5.93
C PRO A 375 4.93 40.14 -6.65
N LEU A 376 4.65 38.83 -6.56
CA LEU A 376 3.49 38.21 -7.19
C LEU A 376 2.15 38.72 -6.63
N ALA A 377 2.10 39.09 -5.34
CA ALA A 377 0.92 39.76 -4.75
C ALA A 377 0.74 41.20 -5.27
N ALA A 378 1.83 41.96 -5.43
CA ALA A 378 1.82 43.38 -5.80
C ALA A 378 1.61 43.65 -7.31
N VAL A 379 2.06 42.75 -8.19
CA VAL A 379 1.88 42.87 -9.65
C VAL A 379 0.39 42.83 -10.03
N ARG A 380 -0.04 43.71 -10.94
CA ARG A 380 -1.33 43.63 -11.63
C ARG A 380 -1.12 43.76 -13.15
N LEU A 381 -1.93 43.04 -13.92
CA LEU A 381 -2.03 43.22 -15.36
C LEU A 381 -2.99 44.38 -15.64
N GLU A 382 -2.55 45.35 -16.44
CA GLU A 382 -3.29 46.59 -16.69
C GLU A 382 -3.44 46.82 -18.20
N GLU A 383 -4.63 47.22 -18.65
CA GLU A 383 -4.87 47.53 -20.07
C GLU A 383 -4.20 48.85 -20.45
N ARG A 384 -3.51 48.89 -21.60
CA ARG A 384 -2.99 50.15 -22.13
C ARG A 384 -4.15 51.09 -22.47
N PRO A 385 -4.10 52.38 -22.06
CA PRO A 385 -5.10 53.36 -22.47
C PRO A 385 -5.05 53.53 -24.00
N ALA A 386 -6.22 53.63 -24.63
CA ALA A 386 -6.32 53.81 -26.07
C ALA A 386 -5.94 55.24 -26.48
N VAL A 387 -5.01 55.38 -27.42
CA VAL A 387 -4.77 56.66 -28.10
C VAL A 387 -5.96 56.92 -29.02
N ALA A 388 -6.70 58.00 -28.75
CA ALA A 388 -7.85 58.40 -29.55
C ALA A 388 -7.40 59.02 -30.88
N ILE A 389 -7.37 58.21 -31.94
CA ILE A 389 -7.15 58.70 -33.30
C ILE A 389 -8.47 59.30 -33.82
N SER A 390 -8.50 60.61 -34.01
CA SER A 390 -9.64 61.29 -34.66
C SER A 390 -9.60 61.02 -36.16
N ALA A 391 -10.64 60.39 -36.69
CA ALA A 391 -10.75 60.06 -38.11
C ALA A 391 -11.65 61.08 -38.83
N ALA A 392 -11.02 61.96 -39.63
CA ALA A 392 -11.76 62.72 -40.65
C ALA A 392 -12.16 61.79 -41.80
N VAL A 393 -13.38 61.95 -42.31
CA VAL A 393 -13.96 61.08 -43.35
C VAL A 393 -13.72 61.65 -44.75
N PRO A 394 -13.25 60.82 -45.71
CA PRO A 394 -13.54 60.97 -47.12
C PRO A 394 -14.49 59.86 -47.62
N THR A 395 -15.47 60.26 -48.43
CA THR A 395 -16.52 59.40 -49.00
C THR A 395 -16.10 58.79 -50.34
N ALA A 396 -16.35 57.50 -50.61
CA ALA A 396 -16.66 56.99 -51.97
C ALA A 396 -17.13 55.51 -52.00
N SER A 397 -18.33 55.29 -52.56
CA SER A 397 -18.68 54.35 -53.63
C SER A 397 -18.22 52.87 -53.67
N HIS A 398 -19.24 51.98 -53.77
CA HIS A 398 -19.31 50.74 -54.57
C HIS A 398 -18.35 49.55 -54.29
N ALA A 399 -18.71 48.28 -54.53
CA ALA A 399 -19.99 47.55 -54.70
C ALA A 399 -19.69 46.02 -54.70
N ILE A 400 -20.71 45.16 -54.95
CA ILE A 400 -20.61 43.73 -55.37
C ILE A 400 -20.16 42.73 -54.26
N VAL A 401 -20.73 41.52 -54.06
CA VAL A 401 -22.06 40.91 -54.33
C VAL A 401 -22.18 39.62 -53.47
N ALA A 402 -23.38 39.26 -52.99
CA ALA A 402 -23.81 37.93 -52.47
C ALA A 402 -23.05 37.28 -51.27
N ALA A 403 -23.62 36.33 -50.50
CA ALA A 403 -25.02 36.05 -50.13
C ALA A 403 -25.10 35.07 -48.93
N VAL A 404 -26.16 35.19 -48.10
CA VAL A 404 -27.15 34.15 -47.67
C VAL A 404 -26.66 32.68 -47.60
N ALA A 405 -26.87 31.85 -46.56
CA ALA A 405 -27.58 31.93 -45.25
C ALA A 405 -27.00 30.84 -44.30
N GLN A 406 -27.04 30.93 -42.96
CA GLN A 406 -28.15 30.58 -42.05
C GLN A 406 -28.85 29.23 -42.40
N SER A 407 -28.68 28.12 -41.66
CA SER A 407 -29.24 27.79 -40.31
C SER A 407 -30.72 27.29 -40.35
N PRO A 408 -31.27 26.60 -39.32
CA PRO A 408 -30.69 25.74 -38.24
C PRO A 408 -31.58 24.48 -37.87
N VAL A 409 -31.32 23.82 -36.72
CA VAL A 409 -32.33 23.23 -35.75
C VAL A 409 -33.17 21.99 -36.18
N SER A 410 -33.52 20.97 -35.37
CA SER A 410 -33.09 20.37 -34.06
C SER A 410 -33.58 18.88 -34.04
N THR A 411 -34.21 18.16 -33.07
CA THR A 411 -34.75 18.40 -31.69
C THR A 411 -35.12 17.06 -30.99
N SER A 412 -34.84 16.91 -29.67
CA SER A 412 -35.47 15.96 -28.71
C SER A 412 -35.39 14.43 -28.99
N GLU A 413 -35.69 13.48 -28.08
CA GLU A 413 -36.31 13.53 -26.74
C GLU A 413 -35.81 12.39 -25.80
N ALA A 414 -36.43 12.16 -24.64
CA ALA A 414 -35.99 11.22 -23.59
C ALA A 414 -37.05 10.17 -23.17
N ARG A 415 -36.62 9.07 -22.53
CA ARG A 415 -37.46 8.25 -21.61
C ARG A 415 -36.66 7.36 -20.66
N THR A 416 -37.30 6.96 -19.57
CA THR A 416 -36.83 6.05 -18.51
C THR A 416 -37.59 4.72 -18.54
N ALA A 417 -36.94 3.58 -18.25
CA ALA A 417 -37.43 2.53 -17.33
C ALA A 417 -36.53 1.27 -17.31
N GLU A 418 -36.18 0.82 -16.09
CA GLU A 418 -36.13 -0.58 -15.60
C GLU A 418 -35.26 -1.65 -16.31
N ALA A 419 -35.14 -2.84 -15.69
CA ALA A 419 -34.22 -3.92 -16.05
C ALA A 419 -34.97 -5.20 -16.47
N PRO A 420 -34.26 -6.15 -17.11
CA PRO A 420 -34.14 -7.48 -16.48
C PRO A 420 -32.74 -8.11 -16.60
N ALA A 421 -32.49 -9.16 -15.83
CA ALA A 421 -31.31 -10.04 -15.95
C ALA A 421 -31.73 -11.48 -16.28
N PRO A 422 -31.08 -12.12 -17.26
CA PRO A 422 -30.73 -13.56 -17.14
C PRO A 422 -29.43 -13.93 -17.90
N PRO A 423 -28.98 -15.20 -17.91
CA PRO A 423 -29.16 -16.28 -16.93
C PRO A 423 -27.82 -16.76 -16.33
N ALA A 424 -27.85 -17.68 -15.35
CA ALA A 424 -26.66 -18.37 -14.86
C ALA A 424 -26.43 -19.72 -15.59
N ASN A 425 -25.16 -20.11 -15.73
CA ASN A 425 -24.72 -21.44 -16.15
C ASN A 425 -23.92 -22.12 -15.01
N PRO A 426 -23.81 -23.46 -14.99
CA PRO A 426 -23.35 -24.21 -13.81
C PRO A 426 -21.85 -24.09 -13.53
N PRO A 427 -21.40 -24.34 -12.29
CA PRO A 427 -19.99 -24.21 -11.90
C PRO A 427 -19.11 -25.32 -12.48
N SER A 428 -17.96 -24.93 -13.01
CA SER A 428 -16.84 -25.82 -13.31
C SER A 428 -16.21 -26.33 -12.02
N THR A 429 -16.17 -27.65 -11.83
CA THR A 429 -15.42 -28.31 -10.76
C THR A 429 -13.95 -28.40 -11.13
N GLY A 430 -13.05 -27.71 -10.41
CA GLY A 430 -11.61 -27.76 -10.68
C GLY A 430 -10.77 -26.65 -10.05
N ASP A 431 -10.91 -26.41 -8.73
CA ASP A 431 -10.03 -25.50 -7.97
C ASP A 431 -9.33 -26.30 -6.86
N GLU A 432 -8.05 -26.61 -7.05
CA GLU A 432 -7.26 -27.41 -6.09
C GLU A 432 -6.95 -26.65 -4.79
N THR A 433 -6.89 -25.31 -4.83
CA THR A 433 -6.77 -24.49 -3.62
C THR A 433 -8.01 -24.61 -2.73
N ALA A 434 -9.21 -24.66 -3.31
CA ALA A 434 -10.44 -24.93 -2.57
C ALA A 434 -10.51 -26.36 -2.02
N ALA A 435 -10.05 -27.36 -2.79
CA ALA A 435 -10.01 -28.75 -2.37
C ALA A 435 -9.16 -28.94 -1.09
N ASN A 436 -7.99 -28.29 -1.01
CA ASN A 436 -7.10 -28.35 0.15
C ASN A 436 -7.66 -27.66 1.42
N ILE A 437 -8.56 -26.68 1.27
CA ILE A 437 -9.29 -26.07 2.40
C ILE A 437 -10.41 -27.01 2.91
N GLY A 438 -10.89 -27.93 2.06
CA GLY A 438 -11.94 -28.88 2.42
C GLY A 438 -13.30 -28.21 2.61
N ILE A 439 -13.58 -27.16 1.83
CA ILE A 439 -14.83 -26.40 1.78
C ILE A 439 -15.14 -26.11 0.29
N PRO A 440 -16.33 -26.45 -0.23
CA PRO A 440 -16.63 -26.22 -1.65
C PRO A 440 -16.80 -24.74 -2.00
N VAL A 441 -16.35 -24.34 -3.19
CA VAL A 441 -16.55 -22.98 -3.73
C VAL A 441 -18.04 -22.75 -4.05
N TYR A 442 -18.52 -21.52 -3.86
CA TYR A 442 -19.89 -21.14 -4.22
C TYR A 442 -20.10 -21.18 -5.75
N PRO A 443 -21.21 -21.75 -6.26
CA PRO A 443 -21.49 -21.80 -7.69
C PRO A 443 -21.51 -20.43 -8.36
N GLY A 444 -20.63 -20.21 -9.33
CA GLY A 444 -20.52 -18.93 -10.04
C GLY A 444 -19.78 -17.84 -9.26
N ALA A 445 -19.13 -18.16 -8.13
CA ALA A 445 -18.15 -17.27 -7.53
C ALA A 445 -16.83 -17.32 -8.32
N ILE A 446 -16.25 -16.13 -8.54
CA ILE A 446 -15.05 -15.88 -9.31
C ILE A 446 -13.94 -15.50 -8.32
N ALA A 447 -12.83 -16.23 -8.30
CA ALA A 447 -11.62 -15.79 -7.62
C ALA A 447 -11.10 -14.53 -8.32
N ARG A 448 -10.67 -13.52 -7.55
CA ARG A 448 -10.19 -12.24 -8.11
C ARG A 448 -8.81 -11.94 -7.58
N ASP A 449 -7.85 -11.79 -8.47
CA ASP A 449 -6.46 -11.60 -8.07
C ASP A 449 -6.24 -10.22 -7.47
N HIS A 450 -6.20 -10.20 -6.14
CA HIS A 450 -5.43 -9.26 -5.35
C HIS A 450 -4.02 -9.84 -5.18
N GLU A 451 -2.99 -8.99 -5.22
CA GLU A 451 -1.56 -9.33 -4.94
C GLU A 451 -1.31 -9.81 -3.48
N ASP A 452 -2.38 -10.13 -2.75
CA ASP A 452 -2.48 -10.22 -1.29
C ASP A 452 -3.21 -11.49 -0.80
N GLY A 453 -3.83 -12.26 -1.71
CA GLY A 453 -5.04 -13.04 -1.40
C GLY A 453 -4.92 -14.56 -1.29
N ARG A 454 -3.72 -15.14 -1.51
CA ARG A 454 -3.48 -16.58 -1.35
C ARG A 454 -2.17 -16.79 -0.59
N GLY A 455 -2.19 -17.62 0.45
CA GLY A 455 -0.99 -17.96 1.21
C GLY A 455 -1.26 -18.92 2.36
N THR A 456 -0.25 -19.73 2.65
CA THR A 456 -0.16 -20.52 3.88
C THR A 456 0.85 -19.86 4.80
N VAL A 457 0.38 -19.23 5.88
CA VAL A 457 1.23 -18.54 6.85
C VAL A 457 1.54 -19.49 8.00
N ASN A 458 2.82 -19.80 8.18
CA ASN A 458 3.32 -20.51 9.35
C ASN A 458 3.60 -19.53 10.48
N VAL A 459 2.74 -19.52 11.50
CA VAL A 459 2.94 -18.72 12.72
C VAL A 459 3.75 -19.54 13.71
N ALA A 460 4.90 -19.01 14.13
CA ALA A 460 5.75 -19.60 15.16
C ALA A 460 5.68 -18.76 16.45
N ASP A 461 5.19 -19.37 17.53
CA ASP A 461 5.12 -18.77 18.87
C ASP A 461 5.78 -19.72 19.88
N GLY A 462 7.01 -19.38 20.29
CA GLY A 462 7.79 -19.94 21.40
C GLY A 462 8.17 -21.44 21.37
N ALA A 463 7.28 -22.31 20.90
CA ALA A 463 7.36 -23.76 21.00
C ALA A 463 6.63 -24.53 19.88
N HIS A 464 5.71 -23.89 19.12
CA HIS A 464 4.91 -24.58 18.10
C HIS A 464 4.74 -23.74 16.82
N VAL A 465 4.71 -24.42 15.68
CA VAL A 465 4.36 -23.86 14.36
C VAL A 465 2.91 -24.23 14.02
N ARG A 466 2.12 -23.26 13.55
CA ARG A 466 0.73 -23.46 13.10
C ARG A 466 0.54 -22.96 11.67
N SER A 467 -0.12 -23.77 10.85
CA SER A 467 -0.40 -23.46 9.44
C SER A 467 -1.79 -22.84 9.29
N LEU A 468 -1.85 -21.62 8.73
CA LEU A 468 -3.08 -20.91 8.39
C LEU A 468 -3.16 -20.72 6.88
N THR A 469 -4.15 -21.33 6.22
CA THR A 469 -4.41 -21.20 4.78
C THR A 469 -5.72 -20.45 4.55
N ALA A 470 -5.68 -19.39 3.74
CA ALA A 470 -6.85 -18.56 3.40
C ALA A 470 -6.95 -18.29 1.89
N THR A 471 -8.17 -18.12 1.38
CA THR A 471 -8.45 -17.76 -0.04
C THR A 471 -9.81 -17.03 -0.17
N THR A 472 -9.91 -16.04 -1.06
CA THR A 472 -11.11 -15.19 -1.20
C THR A 472 -11.68 -15.19 -2.64
N TYR A 473 -13.01 -15.23 -2.74
CA TYR A 473 -13.80 -15.32 -3.97
C TYR A 473 -14.92 -14.25 -3.97
N PHE A 474 -15.47 -13.92 -5.14
CA PHE A 474 -16.55 -12.94 -5.29
C PHE A 474 -17.69 -13.50 -6.15
N SER A 475 -18.94 -13.37 -5.70
CA SER A 475 -20.14 -13.76 -6.45
C SER A 475 -21.00 -12.54 -6.78
N SER A 476 -21.68 -12.55 -7.93
CA SER A 476 -22.72 -11.56 -8.25
C SER A 476 -24.03 -11.77 -7.48
N ASP A 477 -24.19 -12.90 -6.79
CA ASP A 477 -25.37 -13.21 -5.99
C ASP A 477 -25.36 -12.54 -4.61
N GLU A 478 -26.55 -12.26 -4.07
CA GLU A 478 -26.73 -11.65 -2.75
C GLU A 478 -26.31 -12.58 -1.59
N PRO A 479 -25.78 -12.05 -0.46
CA PRO A 479 -25.24 -12.84 0.65
C PRO A 479 -26.18 -13.90 1.21
N ALA A 480 -27.50 -13.66 1.23
CA ALA A 480 -28.49 -14.63 1.70
C ALA A 480 -28.52 -15.93 0.85
N LYS A 481 -28.35 -15.80 -0.47
CA LYS A 481 -28.30 -16.94 -1.41
C LYS A 481 -26.97 -17.69 -1.31
N VAL A 482 -25.89 -16.97 -1.00
CA VAL A 482 -24.56 -17.55 -0.73
C VAL A 482 -24.55 -18.34 0.58
N LEU A 483 -25.09 -17.74 1.64
CA LEU A 483 -25.21 -18.35 2.98
C LEU A 483 -26.04 -19.63 2.97
N ALA A 484 -27.15 -19.66 2.20
CA ALA A 484 -28.00 -20.84 2.05
C ALA A 484 -27.28 -22.07 1.46
N PHE A 485 -26.35 -21.86 0.51
CA PHE A 485 -25.50 -22.92 -0.03
C PHE A 485 -24.55 -23.47 1.03
N TYR A 486 -23.82 -22.60 1.72
CA TYR A 486 -22.85 -23.03 2.73
C TYR A 486 -23.50 -23.76 3.92
N ARG A 487 -24.65 -23.29 4.40
CA ARG A 487 -25.46 -24.02 5.41
C ARG A 487 -25.79 -25.47 5.02
N THR A 488 -25.98 -25.74 3.72
CA THR A 488 -26.24 -27.10 3.22
C THR A 488 -24.95 -27.89 3.03
N GLN A 489 -23.93 -27.31 2.40
CA GLN A 489 -22.67 -27.99 2.07
C GLN A 489 -21.79 -28.32 3.27
N LEU A 490 -21.87 -27.53 4.34
CA LEU A 490 -21.08 -27.71 5.55
C LEU A 490 -21.69 -28.74 6.51
N LYS A 491 -22.97 -29.09 6.34
CA LYS A 491 -23.72 -30.02 7.21
C LYS A 491 -23.09 -31.42 7.37
N PRO A 492 -22.38 -32.01 6.38
CA PRO A 492 -21.68 -33.29 6.56
C PRO A 492 -20.39 -33.21 7.40
N LEU A 493 -19.84 -32.01 7.64
CA LEU A 493 -18.55 -31.82 8.31
C LEU A 493 -18.65 -31.64 9.84
N GLY A 494 -19.86 -31.45 10.35
CA GLY A 494 -20.16 -31.26 11.78
C GLY A 494 -21.18 -30.16 12.04
N ASN A 495 -21.39 -29.84 13.33
CA ASN A 495 -22.23 -28.72 13.73
C ASN A 495 -21.51 -27.38 13.43
N ALA A 496 -22.01 -26.62 12.46
CA ALA A 496 -21.54 -25.28 12.16
C ALA A 496 -22.13 -24.25 13.13
N ILE A 497 -21.28 -23.38 13.67
CA ILE A 497 -21.67 -22.19 14.42
C ILE A 497 -21.84 -21.05 13.42
N GLU A 498 -22.99 -20.38 13.39
CA GLU A 498 -23.25 -19.21 12.56
C GLU A 498 -23.23 -17.93 13.40
N CYS A 499 -22.49 -16.91 12.95
CA CYS A 499 -22.45 -15.59 13.55
C CYS A 499 -22.86 -14.51 12.52
N THR A 500 -23.88 -13.70 12.80
CA THR A 500 -24.45 -12.69 11.86
C THR A 500 -24.26 -11.25 12.37
N GLY A 501 -24.01 -10.29 11.47
CA GLY A 501 -23.71 -8.89 11.81
C GLY A 501 -24.63 -7.84 11.18
N GLY A 502 -25.81 -7.61 11.77
CA GLY A 502 -26.77 -6.57 11.34
C GLY A 502 -26.40 -5.13 11.73
N LYS A 503 -26.98 -4.13 11.06
CA LYS A 503 -26.50 -2.72 11.15
C LYS A 503 -27.15 -1.83 12.21
N ASP A 504 -28.17 -2.31 12.94
CA ASP A 504 -28.81 -1.56 14.05
C ASP A 504 -29.39 -2.45 15.17
N THR A 505 -29.10 -3.76 15.18
CA THR A 505 -29.54 -4.70 16.23
C THR A 505 -28.40 -5.66 16.59
N ARG A 506 -28.07 -5.77 17.88
CA ARG A 506 -27.23 -6.85 18.45
C ARG A 506 -28.14 -7.98 18.93
N GLU A 507 -27.66 -9.22 18.75
CA GLU A 507 -28.43 -10.48 18.92
C GLU A 507 -29.55 -10.60 17.85
N ASP A 508 -29.97 -11.78 17.38
CA ASP A 508 -30.05 -13.13 17.99
C ASP A 508 -29.22 -14.21 17.27
N VAL A 509 -28.91 -15.42 17.78
CA VAL A 509 -28.75 -16.08 19.12
C VAL A 509 -28.77 -17.62 18.86
N ARG A 510 -28.28 -18.57 19.67
CA ARG A 510 -27.19 -18.77 20.67
C ARG A 510 -27.39 -20.21 21.22
N VAL A 511 -26.54 -20.68 22.15
CA VAL A 511 -26.84 -21.78 23.12
C VAL A 511 -26.89 -23.20 22.51
N THR A 512 -26.27 -24.25 23.07
CA THR A 512 -25.44 -24.45 24.30
C THR A 512 -24.27 -25.43 23.98
N ASP A 513 -23.43 -25.99 24.87
CA ASP A 513 -23.43 -26.08 26.34
C ASP A 513 -22.16 -25.55 27.06
N ALA A 514 -20.89 -25.84 26.73
CA ALA A 514 -20.23 -26.36 25.53
C ALA A 514 -19.99 -25.30 24.42
N SER A 515 -20.47 -25.49 23.19
CA SER A 515 -20.39 -24.50 22.08
C SER A 515 -19.02 -24.14 21.44
N PHE A 516 -17.94 -24.93 21.26
CA PHE A 516 -17.51 -26.26 21.69
C PHE A 516 -17.33 -26.45 23.21
N ALA A 517 -16.47 -25.61 23.80
CA ALA A 517 -16.21 -25.37 25.23
C ALA A 517 -15.14 -24.26 25.39
N ASP A 518 -15.11 -23.30 24.45
CA ASP A 518 -13.96 -22.44 24.12
C ASP A 518 -14.36 -20.95 24.19
N PRO A 519 -13.58 -20.05 24.85
CA PRO A 519 -13.90 -18.61 25.02
C PRO A 519 -14.01 -17.72 23.75
N SER A 520 -14.21 -18.29 22.57
CA SER A 520 -14.12 -17.63 21.26
C SER A 520 -15.32 -17.81 20.31
N ALA A 521 -16.35 -18.58 20.69
CA ALA A 521 -17.39 -19.10 19.78
C ALA A 521 -17.99 -18.10 18.75
N CYS A 522 -18.58 -17.00 19.21
CA CYS A 522 -18.94 -15.83 18.41
C CYS A 522 -18.76 -14.57 19.28
N ARG A 523 -17.94 -13.60 18.88
CA ARG A 523 -17.80 -12.32 19.62
C ARG A 523 -18.43 -11.17 18.83
N GLY A 524 -19.34 -10.42 19.47
CA GLY A 524 -20.10 -9.32 18.87
C GLY A 524 -19.32 -8.05 18.50
N GLU A 525 -17.99 -8.18 18.32
CA GLU A 525 -17.04 -7.14 17.90
C GLU A 525 -16.08 -7.63 16.79
N GLU A 526 -16.13 -8.92 16.41
CA GLU A 526 -15.29 -9.51 15.34
C GLU A 526 -15.97 -9.43 13.94
N PHE A 527 -17.23 -9.01 13.87
CA PHE A 527 -18.01 -9.06 12.63
C PHE A 527 -17.74 -7.87 11.69
N ALA A 528 -17.31 -8.17 10.47
CA ALA A 528 -17.35 -7.21 9.36
C ALA A 528 -18.81 -6.78 9.08
N GLN A 529 -19.05 -5.48 9.01
CA GLN A 529 -20.42 -4.91 9.03
C GLN A 529 -21.28 -5.39 7.85
N GLY A 530 -22.37 -6.10 8.16
CA GLY A 530 -23.33 -6.63 7.18
C GLY A 530 -23.03 -8.05 6.69
N GLY A 531 -21.97 -8.70 7.18
CA GLY A 531 -21.61 -10.07 6.83
C GLY A 531 -22.16 -11.16 7.76
N THR A 532 -21.96 -12.41 7.34
CA THR A 532 -22.21 -13.63 8.11
C THR A 532 -20.98 -14.53 8.08
N GLU A 533 -20.65 -15.13 9.21
CA GLU A 533 -19.54 -16.06 9.39
C GLU A 533 -20.06 -17.45 9.81
N LEU A 534 -19.48 -18.52 9.26
CA LEU A 534 -19.76 -19.92 9.59
C LEU A 534 -18.47 -20.60 10.06
N LYS A 535 -18.42 -21.03 11.33
CA LYS A 535 -17.28 -21.70 11.95
C LYS A 535 -17.58 -23.18 12.18
N ILE A 536 -16.64 -24.07 11.83
CA ILE A 536 -16.68 -25.50 12.15
C ILE A 536 -15.40 -25.87 12.88
N ASN A 537 -15.54 -26.66 13.95
CA ASN A 537 -14.44 -27.28 14.65
C ASN A 537 -14.56 -28.81 14.47
N SER A 538 -13.57 -29.45 13.85
CA SER A 538 -13.66 -30.88 13.50
C SER A 538 -12.30 -31.56 13.74
N GLY A 539 -12.15 -32.14 14.92
CA GLY A 539 -10.89 -32.74 15.37
C GLY A 539 -9.80 -31.68 15.59
N ALA A 540 -8.68 -31.82 14.90
CA ALA A 540 -7.54 -30.91 14.95
C ALA A 540 -7.66 -29.69 14.01
N ASP A 541 -8.62 -29.72 13.07
CA ASP A 541 -8.84 -28.66 12.09
C ASP A 541 -9.94 -27.69 12.55
N ARG A 542 -9.70 -26.38 12.40
CA ARG A 542 -10.75 -25.34 12.45
C ARG A 542 -10.97 -24.79 11.05
N ARG A 543 -12.22 -24.70 10.61
CA ARG A 543 -12.63 -24.22 9.27
C ARG A 543 -13.59 -23.05 9.41
N VAL A 544 -13.40 -22.03 8.60
CA VAL A 544 -14.18 -20.78 8.65
C VAL A 544 -14.58 -20.36 7.23
N VAL A 545 -15.84 -19.94 7.08
CA VAL A 545 -16.37 -19.28 5.88
C VAL A 545 -16.91 -17.92 6.27
N VAL A 546 -16.42 -16.85 5.64
CA VAL A 546 -16.91 -15.49 5.85
C VAL A 546 -17.60 -15.00 4.58
N ILE A 547 -18.81 -14.46 4.68
CA ILE A 547 -19.61 -13.98 3.56
C ILE A 547 -19.97 -12.51 3.81
N LEU A 548 -19.49 -11.61 2.95
CA LEU A 548 -19.66 -10.15 3.08
C LEU A 548 -20.45 -9.57 1.91
N PRO A 549 -21.26 -8.51 2.10
CA PRO A 549 -21.91 -7.80 1.00
C PRO A 549 -20.90 -6.97 0.19
N TYR A 550 -20.74 -7.27 -1.10
CA TYR A 550 -19.76 -6.63 -1.98
C TYR A 550 -20.42 -6.07 -3.25
N GLN A 551 -20.43 -4.74 -3.38
CA GLN A 551 -21.08 -3.98 -4.46
C GLN A 551 -22.58 -4.28 -4.64
N ARG A 552 -22.93 -5.27 -5.49
CA ARG A 552 -24.30 -5.77 -5.75
C ARG A 552 -24.45 -7.28 -5.46
N GLY A 553 -23.40 -7.93 -4.98
CA GLY A 553 -23.35 -9.35 -4.67
C GLY A 553 -22.58 -9.62 -3.38
N SER A 554 -21.71 -10.62 -3.39
CA SER A 554 -21.02 -11.14 -2.20
C SER A 554 -19.52 -11.31 -2.40
N GLU A 555 -18.76 -11.10 -1.32
CA GLU A 555 -17.37 -11.54 -1.13
C GLU A 555 -17.37 -12.74 -0.17
N ILE A 556 -16.49 -13.72 -0.40
CA ILE A 556 -16.52 -15.04 0.25
C ILE A 556 -15.08 -15.43 0.59
N ALA A 557 -14.70 -15.44 1.86
CA ALA A 557 -13.40 -15.92 2.32
C ALA A 557 -13.52 -17.34 2.90
N LEU A 558 -12.64 -18.24 2.49
CA LEU A 558 -12.53 -19.62 2.99
C LEU A 558 -11.19 -19.76 3.73
N VAL A 559 -11.20 -20.29 4.96
CA VAL A 559 -10.00 -20.41 5.82
C VAL A 559 -9.95 -21.77 6.50
N ARG A 560 -8.76 -22.37 6.55
CA ARG A 560 -8.43 -23.58 7.31
C ARG A 560 -7.22 -23.33 8.22
N TYR A 561 -7.35 -23.77 9.47
CA TYR A 561 -6.27 -23.82 10.45
C TYR A 561 -5.93 -25.29 10.73
N SER A 562 -4.65 -25.65 10.69
CA SER A 562 -4.15 -26.99 11.01
C SER A 562 -2.84 -26.93 11.81
N PRO A 563 -2.59 -27.86 12.76
CA PRO A 563 -1.29 -28.02 13.37
C PRO A 563 -0.27 -28.59 12.36
N ALA A 564 1.03 -28.37 12.61
CA ALA A 564 2.09 -28.99 11.83
C ALA A 564 2.08 -30.53 11.99
N PRO A 565 2.46 -31.31 10.94
CA PRO A 565 2.46 -32.77 11.01
C PRO A 565 3.57 -33.31 11.92
N GLU A 566 3.23 -34.22 12.83
CA GLU A 566 4.21 -34.94 13.66
C GLU A 566 4.82 -36.12 12.90
N GLY A 567 6.16 -36.13 12.77
CA GLY A 567 6.94 -37.24 12.23
C GLY A 567 8.12 -36.76 11.37
N SER A 568 9.34 -37.28 11.47
CA SER A 568 9.78 -38.48 12.20
C SER A 568 11.14 -38.26 12.87
N GLY A 569 11.15 -38.13 14.20
CA GLY A 569 12.37 -38.03 15.01
C GLY A 569 12.84 -39.41 15.47
N ALA A 570 13.93 -39.93 14.89
CA ALA A 570 14.57 -41.15 15.37
C ALA A 570 15.22 -40.90 16.74
N ARG A 571 14.76 -41.61 17.79
CA ARG A 571 15.33 -41.50 19.13
C ARG A 571 16.72 -42.14 19.19
N HIS A 572 17.76 -41.31 19.21
CA HIS A 572 19.09 -41.73 19.66
C HIS A 572 19.23 -41.47 21.17
N GLU A 573 19.18 -42.55 21.95
CA GLU A 573 19.30 -42.55 23.40
C GLU A 573 20.77 -42.42 23.81
N LEU A 574 21.24 -41.19 24.02
CA LEU A 574 22.60 -40.91 24.49
C LEU A 574 22.63 -40.81 26.02
N VAL A 575 23.00 -41.94 26.65
CA VAL A 575 23.25 -42.03 28.09
C VAL A 575 24.50 -41.21 28.46
N TRP A 576 24.33 -40.20 29.30
CA TRP A 576 25.43 -39.46 29.92
C TRP A 576 25.53 -39.80 31.41
N ASN A 577 26.74 -40.13 31.85
CA ASN A 577 27.01 -40.55 33.23
C ASN A 577 26.86 -39.39 34.24
N SER A 578 26.58 -39.76 35.49
CA SER A 578 26.35 -38.86 36.60
C SER A 578 27.62 -38.14 37.11
N ALA A 579 27.40 -37.11 37.95
CA ALA A 579 28.40 -36.38 38.76
C ALA A 579 29.04 -35.09 38.17
N THR A 580 28.31 -34.33 37.35
CA THR A 580 28.43 -32.85 37.30
C THR A 580 27.05 -32.19 37.48
N SER A 581 26.96 -30.85 37.39
CA SER A 581 25.70 -30.10 37.40
C SER A 581 24.91 -30.33 36.09
N ASP A 582 23.79 -29.66 35.79
CA ASP A 582 23.78 -28.29 35.26
C ASP A 582 22.34 -27.76 35.17
N CYS A 583 22.14 -26.48 35.44
CA CYS A 583 20.84 -25.82 35.21
C CYS A 583 20.72 -25.21 33.80
N VAL A 584 21.85 -25.13 33.10
CA VAL A 584 21.97 -24.62 31.73
C VAL A 584 22.04 -25.76 30.70
N GLY A 585 22.46 -26.97 31.10
CA GLY A 585 22.75 -28.08 30.18
C GLY A 585 22.20 -29.46 30.54
N GLY A 586 21.51 -29.63 31.69
CA GLY A 586 21.08 -30.95 32.19
C GLY A 586 19.58 -31.08 32.48
N SER A 587 18.74 -30.14 32.05
CA SER A 587 17.34 -30.04 32.46
C SER A 587 16.41 -30.91 31.60
N SER A 588 16.45 -32.23 31.78
CA SER A 588 15.56 -33.21 31.14
C SER A 588 14.15 -33.27 31.74
N GLY A 589 13.63 -32.13 32.22
CA GLY A 589 12.32 -31.99 32.82
C GLY A 589 11.32 -31.29 31.90
N HIS A 590 10.06 -31.66 31.97
CA HIS A 590 8.99 -30.84 31.39
C HIS A 590 8.88 -29.54 32.22
N ASN A 591 8.66 -28.40 31.55
CA ASN A 591 8.69 -27.03 32.13
C ASN A 591 10.10 -26.50 32.45
N VAL A 592 10.83 -26.10 31.41
CA VAL A 592 12.03 -25.26 31.53
C VAL A 592 11.83 -24.03 30.66
N HIS A 593 11.93 -22.85 31.27
CA HIS A 593 11.93 -21.57 30.57
C HIS A 593 13.31 -20.93 30.64
N ASN A 594 13.73 -20.29 29.56
CA ASN A 594 14.94 -19.46 29.54
C ASN A 594 14.69 -18.15 28.79
N SER A 595 15.53 -17.15 29.06
CA SER A 595 15.53 -15.89 28.31
C SER A 595 16.92 -15.26 28.30
N VAL A 596 17.23 -14.48 27.27
CA VAL A 596 18.47 -13.70 27.16
C VAL A 596 18.13 -12.32 26.65
N GLN A 597 18.66 -11.29 27.29
CA GLN A 597 18.42 -9.88 26.96
C GLN A 597 19.75 -9.12 26.96
N SER A 598 19.91 -8.20 26.00
CA SER A 598 21.08 -7.31 25.91
C SER A 598 20.63 -5.92 25.46
N HIS A 599 21.11 -4.90 26.14
CA HIS A 599 20.85 -3.49 25.84
C HIS A 599 22.16 -2.70 25.97
N THR A 600 22.37 -1.69 25.12
CA THR A 600 23.53 -0.79 25.20
C THR A 600 23.06 0.64 25.04
N ASP A 601 23.49 1.52 25.95
CA ASP A 601 23.08 2.93 25.95
C ASP A 601 23.91 3.81 24.98
N ASP A 602 23.52 5.07 24.84
CA ASP A 602 24.20 6.07 23.99
C ASP A 602 25.66 6.34 24.38
N ASN A 603 26.10 5.92 25.57
CA ASN A 603 27.47 6.04 26.08
C ASN A 603 28.30 4.76 25.86
N GLY A 604 27.71 3.70 25.31
CA GLY A 604 28.33 2.38 25.17
C GLY A 604 28.27 1.51 26.43
N TYR A 605 27.46 1.88 27.41
CA TYR A 605 27.25 1.10 28.62
C TYR A 605 26.32 -0.08 28.32
N ASN A 606 26.90 -1.27 28.21
CA ASN A 606 26.17 -2.51 27.94
C ASN A 606 25.56 -3.08 29.23
N THR A 607 24.36 -3.65 29.13
CA THR A 607 23.72 -4.47 30.17
C THR A 607 23.20 -5.74 29.54
N TRP A 608 23.62 -6.90 30.05
CA TRP A 608 23.20 -8.22 29.58
C TRP A 608 22.68 -9.04 30.74
N THR A 609 21.56 -9.74 30.54
CA THR A 609 20.93 -10.63 31.52
C THR A 609 20.47 -11.91 30.82
N ALA A 610 20.71 -13.06 31.45
CA ALA A 610 20.21 -14.35 31.01
C ALA A 610 19.61 -15.12 32.19
N THR A 611 18.46 -15.76 31.98
CA THR A 611 17.73 -16.50 33.00
C THR A 611 17.34 -17.90 32.54
N TRP A 612 17.29 -18.84 33.48
CA TRP A 612 16.76 -20.19 33.36
C TRP A 612 15.90 -20.50 34.57
N SER A 613 14.74 -21.13 34.39
CA SER A 613 13.87 -21.55 35.48
C SER A 613 13.14 -22.85 35.15
N GLY A 614 13.26 -23.83 36.04
CA GLY A 614 12.43 -25.02 36.15
C GLY A 614 12.29 -25.44 37.61
N ASP A 615 11.61 -26.55 37.87
CA ASP A 615 11.21 -26.95 39.23
C ASP A 615 12.39 -27.06 40.21
N GLU A 616 13.40 -27.87 39.87
CA GLU A 616 14.55 -28.13 40.75
C GLU A 616 15.69 -27.10 40.64
N CYS A 617 15.68 -26.21 39.63
CA CYS A 617 16.69 -25.17 39.53
C CYS A 617 16.21 -23.86 38.88
N SER A 618 16.72 -22.74 39.39
CA SER A 618 16.65 -21.43 38.76
C SER A 618 18.02 -20.74 38.75
N LEU A 619 18.39 -20.14 37.62
CA LEU A 619 19.63 -19.39 37.43
C LEU A 619 19.31 -18.03 36.81
N GLU A 620 19.91 -16.98 37.36
CA GLU A 620 19.98 -15.64 36.77
C GLU A 620 21.46 -15.22 36.72
N ALA A 621 21.92 -14.84 35.53
CA ALA A 621 23.24 -14.23 35.33
C ALA A 621 23.03 -12.84 34.71
N SER A 622 23.67 -11.81 35.26
CA SER A 622 23.52 -10.43 34.76
C SER A 622 24.84 -9.67 34.81
N SER A 623 24.92 -8.61 34.02
CA SER A 623 26.12 -7.79 33.89
C SER A 623 25.79 -6.36 33.48
N ALA A 624 26.67 -5.44 33.87
CA ALA A 624 26.58 -4.02 33.53
C ALA A 624 27.97 -3.44 33.28
N GLY A 625 28.12 -2.65 32.22
CA GLY A 625 29.40 -2.20 31.69
C GLY A 625 30.04 -3.22 30.73
N THR A 626 31.29 -2.97 30.32
CA THR A 626 32.06 -3.89 29.47
C THR A 626 32.75 -4.93 30.34
N VAL A 627 32.26 -6.17 30.32
CA VAL A 627 32.93 -7.34 30.92
C VAL A 627 33.82 -8.02 29.87
N ARG A 628 35.04 -8.42 30.24
CA ARG A 628 35.94 -9.24 29.42
C ARG A 628 36.24 -10.54 30.15
N PHE A 629 36.10 -11.64 29.43
CA PHE A 629 36.33 -12.99 29.90
C PHE A 629 37.63 -13.52 29.29
N ASN A 630 38.27 -14.45 29.97
CA ASN A 630 39.48 -15.09 29.46
C ASN A 630 39.18 -15.98 28.23
N ALA A 631 40.24 -16.35 27.53
CA ALA A 631 40.23 -17.21 26.34
C ALA A 631 39.30 -18.44 26.43
N GLU A 632 39.30 -19.14 27.55
CA GLU A 632 38.49 -20.34 27.78
C GLU A 632 37.02 -20.07 28.16
N ALA A 633 36.68 -18.83 28.55
CA ALA A 633 35.47 -18.44 29.30
C ALA A 633 35.31 -19.17 30.65
N THR A 634 36.38 -19.20 31.44
CA THR A 634 36.44 -19.76 32.81
C THR A 634 36.65 -18.71 33.90
N GLU A 635 37.14 -17.52 33.57
CA GLU A 635 37.32 -16.38 34.50
C GLU A 635 37.02 -15.03 33.82
N ILE A 636 36.81 -14.00 34.63
CA ILE A 636 36.68 -12.60 34.19
C ILE A 636 38.04 -11.92 34.33
N GLU A 637 38.58 -11.41 33.22
CA GLU A 637 39.85 -10.66 33.20
C GLU A 637 39.67 -9.22 33.69
N SER A 638 38.57 -8.57 33.30
CA SER A 638 38.28 -7.19 33.64
C SER A 638 36.80 -6.84 33.47
N ILE A 639 36.38 -5.82 34.22
CA ILE A 639 35.07 -5.16 34.08
C ILE A 639 35.34 -3.66 34.04
N SER A 640 34.66 -2.92 33.17
CA SER A 640 34.78 -1.45 33.09
C SER A 640 34.49 -0.78 34.44
N PRO A 641 35.18 0.30 34.83
CA PRO A 641 34.99 0.97 36.12
C PRO A 641 33.51 1.27 36.45
N GLY A 642 33.05 0.88 37.64
CA GLY A 642 31.65 1.02 38.07
C GLY A 642 30.69 -0.05 37.51
N GLY A 643 31.14 -0.89 36.59
CA GLY A 643 30.42 -2.07 36.11
C GLY A 643 30.48 -3.24 37.07
N HIS A 644 29.64 -4.25 36.82
CA HIS A 644 29.59 -5.49 37.61
C HIS A 644 29.11 -6.70 36.80
N PHE A 645 29.30 -7.89 37.37
CA PHE A 645 28.76 -9.16 36.91
C PHE A 645 28.18 -9.91 38.13
N GLU A 646 26.95 -10.41 38.05
CA GLU A 646 26.28 -11.14 39.14
C GLU A 646 25.71 -12.48 38.63
N ILE A 647 25.81 -13.51 39.47
CA ILE A 647 25.12 -14.79 39.32
C ILE A 647 24.30 -15.09 40.57
N ASN A 648 23.06 -15.54 40.35
CA ASN A 648 22.13 -16.07 41.33
C ASN A 648 21.69 -17.48 40.89
N GLU A 649 22.17 -18.52 41.56
CA GLU A 649 21.83 -19.92 41.30
C GLU A 649 21.07 -20.50 42.51
N ARG A 650 19.96 -21.18 42.28
CA ARG A 650 19.26 -22.05 43.22
C ARG A 650 19.19 -23.44 42.62
N LYS A 651 19.83 -24.46 43.20
CA LYS A 651 19.68 -25.87 42.79
C LYS A 651 19.30 -26.72 44.01
N GLY A 652 18.08 -27.26 44.00
CA GLY A 652 17.47 -27.83 45.21
C GLY A 652 17.48 -26.80 46.36
N ASP A 653 17.96 -27.23 47.52
CA ASP A 653 18.16 -26.37 48.71
C ASP A 653 19.43 -25.50 48.66
N THR A 654 20.31 -25.68 47.66
CA THR A 654 21.57 -24.92 47.55
C THR A 654 21.33 -23.59 46.85
N LEU A 655 21.67 -22.48 47.51
CA LEU A 655 21.63 -21.12 46.99
C LEU A 655 23.05 -20.56 46.87
N ARG A 656 23.48 -20.19 45.67
CA ARG A 656 24.74 -19.48 45.42
C ARG A 656 24.46 -18.09 44.87
N ARG A 657 25.10 -17.07 45.47
CA ARG A 657 25.21 -15.72 44.89
C ARG A 657 26.67 -15.35 44.74
N LEU A 658 27.07 -14.92 43.55
CA LEU A 658 28.38 -14.34 43.31
C LEU A 658 28.19 -12.99 42.62
N ARG A 659 28.70 -11.92 43.22
CA ARG A 659 28.71 -10.58 42.64
C ARG A 659 30.15 -10.08 42.53
N ILE A 660 30.55 -9.65 41.35
CA ILE A 660 31.90 -9.19 41.00
C ILE A 660 31.76 -7.73 40.53
N GLU A 661 32.41 -6.79 41.21
CA GLU A 661 32.30 -5.35 40.93
C GLU A 661 33.66 -4.73 40.61
N SER A 662 33.71 -3.78 39.68
CA SER A 662 34.92 -3.03 39.34
C SER A 662 34.96 -1.68 40.05
N ASN A 663 35.99 -1.46 40.87
CA ASN A 663 36.22 -0.14 41.46
C ASN A 663 36.70 0.87 40.39
N GLN A 664 36.84 2.15 40.77
CA GLN A 664 37.25 3.20 39.82
C GLN A 664 38.67 3.01 39.21
N ASN A 665 39.48 2.12 39.79
CA ASN A 665 40.82 1.76 39.32
C ASN A 665 40.84 0.47 38.48
N GLY A 666 39.67 -0.12 38.17
CA GLY A 666 39.56 -1.37 37.39
C GLY A 666 39.83 -2.65 38.18
N GLN A 667 39.97 -2.58 39.50
CA GLN A 667 40.22 -3.76 40.35
C GLN A 667 38.90 -4.45 40.69
N LEU A 668 38.87 -5.78 40.56
CA LEU A 668 37.69 -6.60 40.80
C LEU A 668 37.55 -6.97 42.30
N ALA A 669 36.39 -6.66 42.88
CA ALA A 669 35.99 -7.08 44.21
C ALA A 669 34.94 -8.22 44.11
N PHE A 670 35.13 -9.29 44.89
CA PHE A 670 34.29 -10.50 44.84
C PHE A 670 33.46 -10.62 46.12
N THR A 671 32.14 -10.73 45.99
CA THR A 671 31.21 -11.06 47.08
C THR A 671 30.52 -12.39 46.78
N TYR A 672 30.90 -13.43 47.51
CA TYR A 672 30.31 -14.77 47.40
C TYR A 672 29.43 -15.09 48.61
N LYS A 673 28.26 -15.70 48.37
CA LYS A 673 27.36 -16.19 49.41
C LYS A 673 26.86 -17.59 49.07
N LEU A 674 26.89 -18.49 50.05
CA LEU A 674 26.35 -19.84 50.00
C LEU A 674 25.26 -19.97 51.07
N ASN A 675 24.06 -20.37 50.67
CA ASN A 675 22.87 -20.52 51.51
C ASN A 675 22.59 -19.26 52.37
N GLY A 676 22.81 -18.08 51.77
CA GLY A 676 22.65 -16.76 52.40
C GLY A 676 23.85 -16.29 53.23
N ALA A 677 24.68 -17.20 53.75
CA ALA A 677 25.89 -16.86 54.49
C ALA A 677 27.00 -16.37 53.54
N GLN A 678 27.70 -15.30 53.92
CA GLN A 678 28.86 -14.81 53.15
C GLN A 678 30.08 -15.68 53.41
N GLN A 679 30.79 -16.04 52.34
CA GLN A 679 31.97 -16.91 52.38
C GLN A 679 33.10 -16.30 51.53
N GLU A 680 34.32 -16.79 51.73
CA GLU A 680 35.45 -16.46 50.86
C GLU A 680 35.25 -17.11 49.47
N PHE A 681 35.72 -16.44 48.40
CA PHE A 681 35.65 -16.99 47.05
C PHE A 681 36.86 -17.91 46.78
N ASP A 682 36.80 -19.06 47.46
CA ASP A 682 37.83 -20.08 47.55
C ASP A 682 37.98 -20.92 46.25
N SER A 683 38.80 -21.98 46.30
CA SER A 683 38.99 -22.89 45.17
C SER A 683 37.73 -23.64 44.74
N ALA A 684 36.79 -23.90 45.64
CA ALA A 684 35.53 -24.59 45.32
C ALA A 684 34.52 -23.64 44.67
N GLY A 685 34.40 -22.41 45.19
CA GLY A 685 33.62 -21.33 44.57
C GLY A 685 34.13 -20.98 43.18
N ARG A 686 35.45 -20.89 43.00
CA ARG A 686 36.09 -20.68 41.69
C ARG A 686 35.81 -21.82 40.72
N ALA A 687 35.99 -23.08 41.13
CA ALA A 687 35.73 -24.23 40.27
C ALA A 687 34.27 -24.30 39.78
N TRP A 688 33.29 -24.01 40.66
CA TRP A 688 31.88 -23.89 40.26
C TRP A 688 31.68 -22.77 39.24
N PHE A 689 32.20 -21.56 39.51
CA PHE A 689 32.05 -20.41 38.63
C PHE A 689 32.66 -20.64 37.24
N SER A 690 33.86 -21.22 37.17
CA SER A 690 34.52 -21.55 35.91
C SER A 690 33.77 -22.59 35.08
N ALA A 691 33.15 -23.59 35.72
CA ALA A 691 32.30 -24.54 35.00
C ALA A 691 31.03 -23.87 34.46
N LEU A 692 30.40 -23.02 35.28
CA LEU A 692 29.15 -22.34 34.94
C LEU A 692 29.32 -21.30 33.82
N LEU A 693 30.42 -20.54 33.79
CA LEU A 693 30.71 -19.59 32.70
C LEU A 693 30.81 -20.29 31.33
N VAL A 694 31.47 -21.45 31.25
CA VAL A 694 31.59 -22.25 30.01
C VAL A 694 30.21 -22.73 29.52
N GLN A 695 29.29 -23.04 30.43
CA GLN A 695 27.92 -23.46 30.08
C GLN A 695 27.07 -22.28 29.61
N LEU A 696 27.09 -21.17 30.36
CA LEU A 696 26.43 -19.91 29.98
C LEU A 696 26.87 -19.46 28.58
N GLU A 697 28.16 -19.63 28.26
CA GLU A 697 28.73 -19.27 26.96
C GLU A 697 28.25 -20.21 25.84
N ARG A 698 28.23 -21.53 26.08
CA ARG A 698 27.68 -22.51 25.11
C ARG A 698 26.17 -22.39 24.88
N ALA A 699 25.46 -21.77 25.83
CA ALA A 699 24.02 -21.52 25.75
C ALA A 699 23.65 -20.17 25.12
N THR A 700 24.48 -19.13 25.29
CA THR A 700 24.13 -17.73 24.95
C THR A 700 25.15 -16.96 24.11
N GLY A 701 26.41 -17.40 24.02
CA GLY A 701 27.45 -16.78 23.19
C GLY A 701 27.94 -15.39 23.65
N PHE A 702 27.73 -15.01 24.91
CA PHE A 702 28.08 -13.68 25.44
C PHE A 702 29.58 -13.32 25.30
N ALA A 703 30.48 -14.31 25.33
CA ALA A 703 31.92 -14.16 25.22
C ALA A 703 32.50 -14.57 23.85
N ALA A 704 31.66 -14.96 22.88
CA ALA A 704 32.09 -15.47 21.57
C ALA A 704 33.08 -14.53 20.83
N SER A 705 32.96 -13.22 21.05
CA SER A 705 33.86 -12.18 20.53
C SER A 705 35.30 -12.26 21.04
N THR A 706 35.53 -12.87 22.20
CA THR A 706 36.85 -13.11 22.81
C THR A 706 37.29 -14.57 22.68
N ARG A 707 36.34 -15.50 22.83
CA ARG A 707 36.57 -16.94 22.83
C ARG A 707 36.92 -17.51 21.45
N VAL A 708 36.26 -17.04 20.38
CA VAL A 708 36.56 -17.52 19.02
C VAL A 708 37.97 -17.13 18.55
N PRO A 709 38.45 -15.88 18.71
CA PRO A 709 39.86 -15.53 18.46
C PRO A 709 40.86 -16.36 19.27
N ALA A 710 40.55 -16.70 20.52
CA ALA A 710 41.43 -17.53 21.35
C ALA A 710 41.47 -18.99 20.89
N LEU A 711 40.34 -19.59 20.54
CA LEU A 711 40.26 -20.92 19.93
C LEU A 711 41.04 -20.97 18.61
N LEU A 712 40.93 -19.93 17.77
CA LEU A 712 41.72 -19.77 16.55
C LEU A 712 43.23 -19.72 16.85
N ALA A 713 43.67 -18.98 17.87
CA ALA A 713 45.08 -18.92 18.26
C ALA A 713 45.61 -20.26 18.81
N LYS A 714 44.74 -21.06 19.45
CA LYS A 714 45.09 -22.32 20.13
C LYS A 714 45.09 -23.55 19.20
N GLY A 715 44.22 -23.59 18.19
CA GLY A 715 44.08 -24.73 17.28
C GLY A 715 43.50 -24.41 15.91
N GLY A 716 43.56 -23.15 15.47
CA GLY A 716 43.07 -22.70 14.17
C GLY A 716 41.55 -22.83 14.00
N PRO A 717 41.04 -22.70 12.75
CA PRO A 717 39.62 -22.88 12.42
C PRO A 717 39.05 -24.21 12.94
N GLN A 718 39.88 -25.25 12.97
CA GLN A 718 39.52 -26.59 13.43
C GLN A 718 38.99 -26.58 14.87
N ALA A 719 39.68 -25.92 15.80
CA ALA A 719 39.25 -25.83 17.20
C ALA A 719 37.94 -25.04 17.40
N VAL A 720 37.60 -24.13 16.49
CA VAL A 720 36.31 -23.43 16.51
C VAL A 720 35.19 -24.34 16.02
N LEU A 721 35.39 -25.02 14.87
CA LEU A 721 34.45 -26.00 14.33
C LEU A 721 34.17 -27.12 15.35
N ASP A 722 35.19 -27.60 16.06
CA ASP A 722 35.03 -28.63 17.09
C ASP A 722 34.37 -28.10 18.38
N GLU A 723 34.39 -26.79 18.65
CA GLU A 723 33.60 -26.18 19.74
C GLU A 723 32.15 -25.92 19.34
N ILE A 724 31.87 -25.65 18.06
CA ILE A 724 30.50 -25.49 17.52
C ILE A 724 29.62 -26.72 17.82
N THR A 725 30.20 -27.93 17.70
CA THR A 725 29.55 -29.21 18.06
C THR A 725 28.99 -29.27 19.50
N LYS A 726 29.49 -28.40 20.39
CA LYS A 726 29.17 -28.38 21.83
C LYS A 726 28.27 -27.21 22.23
N LEU A 727 27.87 -26.36 21.28
CA LEU A 727 26.95 -25.25 21.50
C LEU A 727 25.52 -25.79 21.53
N GLN A 728 24.66 -25.18 22.33
CA GLN A 728 23.31 -25.70 22.56
C GLN A 728 22.28 -25.20 21.53
N SER A 729 22.34 -23.92 21.17
CA SER A 729 21.33 -23.26 20.33
C SER A 729 21.88 -22.83 18.97
N ASP A 730 21.02 -22.86 17.96
CA ASP A 730 21.33 -22.46 16.59
C ASP A 730 21.84 -21.03 16.47
N TYR A 731 21.29 -20.11 17.27
CA TYR A 731 21.75 -18.73 17.35
C TYR A 731 23.23 -18.66 17.77
N VAL A 732 23.64 -19.43 18.77
CA VAL A 732 25.04 -19.42 19.23
C VAL A 732 25.96 -20.13 18.22
N ARG A 733 25.48 -21.20 17.55
CA ARG A 733 26.18 -21.79 16.39
C ARG A 733 26.40 -20.74 15.29
N GLN A 734 25.35 -20.01 14.89
CA GLN A 734 25.40 -18.92 13.93
C GLN A 734 26.40 -17.83 14.35
N VAL A 735 26.38 -17.40 15.62
CA VAL A 735 27.35 -16.42 16.15
C VAL A 735 28.78 -16.94 16.05
N TYR A 736 29.05 -18.20 16.43
CA TYR A 736 30.38 -18.80 16.35
C TYR A 736 30.86 -18.94 14.89
N PHE A 737 30.02 -19.40 13.96
CA PHE A 737 30.34 -19.42 12.53
C PHE A 737 30.63 -18.00 12.00
N THR A 738 29.81 -17.01 12.37
CA THR A 738 30.00 -15.61 11.96
C THR A 738 31.36 -15.08 12.45
N LYS A 739 31.68 -15.29 13.74
CA LYS A 739 32.98 -14.89 14.32
C LYS A 739 34.16 -15.66 13.73
N LEU A 740 33.97 -16.91 13.31
CA LEU A 740 34.97 -17.68 12.58
C LEU A 740 35.31 -17.03 11.23
N PHE A 741 34.31 -16.64 10.43
CA PHE A 741 34.52 -16.04 9.10
C PHE A 741 34.96 -14.56 9.15
N GLU A 742 34.65 -13.84 10.23
CA GLU A 742 35.25 -12.53 10.52
C GLU A 742 36.77 -12.66 10.75
N ASN A 743 37.19 -13.58 11.63
CA ASN A 743 38.55 -13.64 12.17
C ASN A 743 39.50 -14.58 11.39
N ALA A 744 38.99 -15.46 10.51
CA ALA A 744 39.80 -16.38 9.72
C ALA A 744 39.29 -16.55 8.28
N THR A 745 40.21 -16.72 7.34
CA THR A 745 39.94 -17.21 5.99
C THR A 745 40.24 -18.72 5.95
N LEU A 746 39.25 -19.53 5.63
CA LEU A 746 39.36 -20.99 5.64
C LEU A 746 39.91 -21.52 4.30
N PRO A 747 40.86 -22.49 4.33
CA PRO A 747 41.22 -23.28 3.16
C PRO A 747 40.00 -24.02 2.58
N ALA A 748 39.97 -24.23 1.26
CA ALA A 748 38.82 -24.81 0.56
C ALA A 748 38.22 -26.09 1.20
N PRO A 749 39.00 -27.10 1.67
CA PRO A 749 38.42 -28.28 2.32
C PRO A 749 37.75 -27.97 3.67
N LEU A 750 38.28 -27.01 4.43
CA LEU A 750 37.68 -26.59 5.71
C LEU A 750 36.45 -25.69 5.48
N LEU A 751 36.41 -24.93 4.38
CA LEU A 751 35.21 -24.17 4.01
C LEU A 751 34.06 -25.10 3.61
N VAL A 752 34.34 -26.17 2.86
CA VAL A 752 33.34 -27.22 2.55
C VAL A 752 32.86 -27.89 3.84
N ARG A 753 33.76 -28.34 4.73
CA ARG A 753 33.36 -28.86 6.06
C ARG A 753 32.51 -27.87 6.84
N ALA A 754 32.83 -26.57 6.84
CA ALA A 754 32.06 -25.58 7.56
C ALA A 754 30.64 -25.36 6.99
N LEU A 755 30.48 -25.48 5.65
CA LEU A 755 29.18 -25.49 4.99
C LEU A 755 28.36 -26.73 5.37
N ASP A 756 28.96 -27.92 5.28
CA ASP A 756 28.30 -29.20 5.62
C ASP A 756 27.93 -29.25 7.12
N GLN A 757 28.82 -28.80 8.01
CA GLN A 757 28.56 -28.76 9.45
C GLN A 757 27.49 -27.73 9.82
N ALA A 758 27.46 -26.55 9.18
CA ALA A 758 26.37 -25.60 9.37
C ALA A 758 25.03 -26.17 8.90
N ARG A 759 25.00 -26.81 7.72
CA ARG A 759 23.84 -27.54 7.19
C ARG A 759 23.38 -28.66 8.13
N GLU A 760 24.27 -29.36 8.80
CA GLU A 760 23.91 -30.49 9.68
C GLU A 760 23.45 -30.04 11.06
N GLU A 761 24.22 -29.19 11.75
CA GLU A 761 23.98 -28.81 13.15
C GLU A 761 23.00 -27.66 13.37
N ILE A 762 22.71 -26.83 12.36
CA ILE A 762 21.75 -25.73 12.48
C ILE A 762 20.38 -26.18 11.97
N SER A 763 19.36 -26.15 12.83
CA SER A 763 17.99 -26.60 12.51
C SER A 763 17.08 -25.51 11.95
N THR A 764 17.32 -24.25 12.32
CA THR A 764 16.47 -23.09 11.99
C THR A 764 16.93 -22.37 10.72
N ASP A 765 16.00 -22.16 9.79
CA ASP A 765 16.26 -21.56 8.48
C ASP A 765 17.00 -20.23 8.57
N TYR A 766 16.52 -19.29 9.40
CA TYR A 766 17.14 -17.97 9.56
C TYR A 766 18.61 -18.06 9.98
N SER A 767 18.91 -18.92 10.96
CA SER A 767 20.26 -19.10 11.49
C SER A 767 21.20 -19.71 10.44
N LEU A 768 20.71 -20.71 9.69
CA LEU A 768 21.47 -21.35 8.61
C LEU A 768 21.68 -20.39 7.43
N ALA A 769 20.63 -19.71 6.99
CA ALA A 769 20.69 -18.72 5.93
C ALA A 769 21.65 -17.58 6.28
N GLN A 770 21.66 -17.09 7.51
CA GLN A 770 22.60 -16.05 7.93
C GLN A 770 24.06 -16.53 7.93
N VAL A 771 24.34 -17.80 8.25
CA VAL A 771 25.69 -18.40 8.06
C VAL A 771 26.05 -18.49 6.58
N LEU A 772 25.16 -19.01 5.73
CA LEU A 772 25.39 -19.15 4.28
C LEU A 772 25.62 -17.78 3.63
N LEU A 773 24.80 -16.76 3.94
CA LEU A 773 24.98 -15.40 3.44
C LEU A 773 26.29 -14.77 3.92
N THR A 774 26.71 -15.03 5.15
CA THR A 774 28.01 -14.57 5.67
C THR A 774 29.18 -15.23 4.91
N ILE A 775 29.06 -16.51 4.57
CA ILE A 775 30.03 -17.22 3.72
C ILE A 775 30.07 -16.60 2.31
N ALA A 776 28.93 -16.41 1.64
CA ALA A 776 28.93 -15.84 0.30
C ALA A 776 29.40 -14.37 0.26
N GLN A 777 29.17 -13.58 1.31
CA GLN A 777 29.74 -12.24 1.43
C GLN A 777 31.27 -12.25 1.63
N ARG A 778 31.84 -13.34 2.15
CA ARG A 778 33.26 -13.47 2.50
C ARG A 778 34.11 -14.23 1.49
N TYR A 779 33.52 -15.10 0.68
CA TYR A 779 34.19 -15.97 -0.29
C TYR A 779 33.54 -15.86 -1.68
N ASP A 780 34.36 -15.92 -2.73
CA ASP A 780 33.88 -15.89 -4.13
C ASP A 780 33.21 -17.21 -4.57
N LEU A 781 33.38 -18.29 -3.81
CA LEU A 781 32.87 -19.63 -4.10
C LEU A 781 33.25 -20.12 -5.51
N ASN A 782 34.52 -19.92 -5.91
CA ASN A 782 35.02 -20.26 -7.25
C ASN A 782 35.28 -21.77 -7.46
N ASP A 783 35.29 -22.57 -6.39
CA ASP A 783 35.42 -24.03 -6.46
C ASP A 783 34.03 -24.68 -6.53
N GLU A 784 33.83 -25.61 -7.46
CA GLU A 784 32.54 -26.27 -7.68
C GLU A 784 32.05 -27.04 -6.45
N LYS A 785 32.94 -27.65 -5.66
CA LYS A 785 32.57 -28.35 -4.43
C LYS A 785 32.08 -27.39 -3.35
N GLN A 786 32.61 -26.16 -3.31
CA GLN A 786 32.09 -25.10 -2.44
C GLN A 786 30.67 -24.70 -2.87
N ARG A 787 30.41 -24.58 -4.18
CA ARG A 787 29.07 -24.26 -4.70
C ARG A 787 28.07 -25.39 -4.45
N VAL A 788 28.47 -26.66 -4.62
CA VAL A 788 27.62 -27.82 -4.31
C VAL A 788 27.31 -27.89 -2.81
N ALA A 789 28.30 -27.72 -1.93
CA ALA A 789 28.06 -27.68 -0.48
C ALA A 789 27.15 -26.50 -0.08
N PHE A 790 27.30 -25.34 -0.73
CA PHE A 790 26.44 -24.17 -0.53
C PHE A 790 25.00 -24.44 -0.98
N LEU A 791 24.80 -25.05 -2.15
CA LEU A 791 23.48 -25.46 -2.64
C LEU A 791 22.85 -26.52 -1.74
N ASN A 792 23.62 -27.47 -1.22
CA ASN A 792 23.15 -28.45 -0.23
C ASN A 792 22.73 -27.78 1.10
N GLY A 793 23.36 -26.67 1.48
CA GLY A 793 22.91 -25.82 2.58
C GLY A 793 21.61 -25.08 2.25
N ALA A 794 21.52 -24.48 1.06
CA ALA A 794 20.32 -23.78 0.59
C ALA A 794 19.10 -24.72 0.50
N ASN A 795 19.29 -25.93 -0.02
CA ASN A 795 18.26 -26.97 -0.17
C ASN A 795 17.75 -27.56 1.16
N LYS A 796 18.34 -27.22 2.31
CA LYS A 796 17.76 -27.54 3.63
C LYS A 796 16.70 -26.53 4.07
N LEU A 797 16.75 -25.30 3.55
CA LEU A 797 15.89 -24.20 3.99
C LEU A 797 14.44 -24.47 3.60
N THR A 798 13.53 -24.47 4.58
CA THR A 798 12.11 -24.81 4.38
C THR A 798 11.24 -23.60 4.01
N THR A 799 11.73 -22.40 4.32
CA THR A 799 11.06 -21.12 4.03
C THR A 799 11.55 -20.54 2.71
N ASP A 800 10.64 -20.47 1.73
CA ASP A 800 10.86 -19.92 0.39
C ASP A 800 11.68 -18.61 0.38
N TYR A 801 11.43 -17.72 1.33
CA TYR A 801 12.11 -16.42 1.45
C TYR A 801 13.61 -16.56 1.76
N GLU A 802 13.98 -17.38 2.75
CA GLU A 802 15.40 -17.57 3.08
C GLU A 802 16.10 -18.45 2.04
N HIS A 803 15.39 -19.47 1.51
CA HIS A 803 15.88 -20.30 0.42
C HIS A 803 16.21 -19.47 -0.82
N SER A 804 15.29 -18.60 -1.26
CA SER A 804 15.51 -17.72 -2.41
C SER A 804 16.58 -16.66 -2.13
N ARG A 805 16.59 -16.06 -0.94
CA ARG A 805 17.59 -15.06 -0.53
C ARG A 805 19.01 -15.63 -0.56
N VAL A 806 19.20 -16.87 -0.11
CA VAL A 806 20.49 -17.59 -0.16
C VAL A 806 20.85 -17.99 -1.59
N LEU A 807 19.93 -18.57 -2.35
CA LEU A 807 20.17 -19.00 -3.74
C LEU A 807 20.54 -17.81 -4.66
N LEU A 808 19.83 -16.68 -4.52
CA LEU A 808 20.12 -15.43 -5.24
C LEU A 808 21.49 -14.83 -4.88
N GLU A 809 22.08 -15.14 -3.73
CA GLU A 809 23.42 -14.69 -3.36
C GLU A 809 24.52 -15.54 -4.05
N LEU A 810 24.28 -16.85 -4.21
CA LEU A 810 25.15 -17.72 -5.01
C LEU A 810 25.10 -17.36 -6.50
N LEU A 811 23.91 -17.05 -7.03
CA LEU A 811 23.70 -16.71 -8.44
C LEU A 811 24.39 -15.40 -8.88
N LYS A 812 24.89 -14.58 -7.95
CA LYS A 812 25.73 -13.41 -8.26
C LYS A 812 27.15 -13.76 -8.68
N ARG A 813 27.58 -15.02 -8.51
CA ARG A 813 28.96 -15.44 -8.80
C ARG A 813 29.11 -15.79 -10.29
N PRO A 814 30.19 -15.34 -10.96
CA PRO A 814 30.39 -15.57 -12.38
C PRO A 814 30.64 -17.06 -12.69
N ASN A 815 30.56 -17.42 -13.97
CA ASN A 815 30.84 -18.76 -14.50
C ASN A 815 29.95 -19.84 -13.86
N LEU A 816 28.64 -19.81 -14.14
CA LEU A 816 27.75 -20.93 -13.83
C LEU A 816 28.06 -22.10 -14.77
N SER A 817 28.60 -23.20 -14.24
CA SER A 817 28.70 -24.47 -14.96
C SER A 817 27.29 -25.04 -15.23
N PRO A 818 27.09 -25.88 -16.26
CA PRO A 818 25.83 -26.57 -16.50
C PRO A 818 25.30 -27.32 -15.25
N GLU A 819 26.21 -27.91 -14.48
CA GLU A 819 25.97 -28.65 -13.26
C GLU A 819 25.39 -27.75 -12.16
N ILE A 820 26.01 -26.60 -11.91
CA ILE A 820 25.55 -25.61 -10.92
C ILE A 820 24.27 -24.91 -11.39
N LEU A 821 24.09 -24.67 -12.69
CA LEU A 821 22.83 -24.12 -13.23
C LEU A 821 21.67 -25.12 -13.06
N HIS A 822 21.88 -26.39 -13.41
CA HIS A 822 20.87 -27.43 -13.23
C HIS A 822 20.50 -27.60 -11.75
N ALA A 823 21.51 -27.66 -10.87
CA ALA A 823 21.29 -27.73 -9.42
C ALA A 823 20.59 -26.48 -8.85
N ALA A 824 20.81 -25.28 -9.42
CA ALA A 824 20.08 -24.07 -9.05
C ALA A 824 18.62 -24.07 -9.55
N LEU A 825 18.34 -24.66 -10.71
CA LEU A 825 16.96 -24.83 -11.22
C LEU A 825 16.18 -25.88 -10.40
N GLU A 826 16.79 -27.03 -10.07
CA GLU A 826 16.19 -28.02 -9.16
C GLU A 826 16.08 -27.50 -7.72
N SER A 827 16.98 -26.60 -7.28
CA SER A 827 16.81 -25.85 -6.02
C SER A 827 15.58 -24.92 -6.08
N ALA A 828 15.39 -24.17 -7.17
CA ALA A 828 14.26 -23.27 -7.35
C ALA A 828 12.90 -23.98 -7.47
N LYS A 829 12.90 -25.26 -7.83
CA LYS A 829 11.74 -26.15 -7.91
C LYS A 829 11.20 -26.57 -6.54
N GLY A 830 12.03 -26.52 -5.49
CA GLY A 830 11.61 -26.72 -4.09
C GLY A 830 10.82 -25.55 -3.49
N ILE A 831 10.86 -24.38 -4.14
CA ILE A 831 10.21 -23.15 -3.68
C ILE A 831 8.75 -23.12 -4.14
N ASN A 832 7.86 -22.84 -3.19
CA ASN A 832 6.42 -23.00 -3.38
C ASN A 832 5.80 -21.71 -3.93
N THR A 833 6.12 -20.57 -3.33
CA THR A 833 5.64 -19.24 -3.73
C THR A 833 6.18 -18.82 -5.09
N ASP A 834 5.24 -18.57 -6.00
CA ASP A 834 5.47 -18.07 -7.36
C ASP A 834 6.38 -16.83 -7.41
N TYR A 835 6.21 -15.89 -6.47
CA TYR A 835 7.01 -14.66 -6.40
C TYR A 835 8.51 -14.92 -6.16
N GLU A 836 8.85 -15.87 -5.29
CA GLU A 836 10.26 -16.19 -5.01
C GLU A 836 10.85 -17.06 -6.13
N LYS A 837 10.06 -18.02 -6.64
CA LYS A 837 10.40 -18.81 -7.84
C LYS A 837 10.68 -17.91 -9.05
N SER A 838 9.84 -16.91 -9.32
CA SER A 838 10.01 -15.98 -10.43
C SER A 838 11.22 -15.05 -10.25
N ARG A 839 11.50 -14.60 -9.03
CA ARG A 839 12.72 -13.82 -8.72
C ARG A 839 13.98 -14.61 -9.05
N ILE A 840 14.00 -15.91 -8.77
CA ILE A 840 15.12 -16.79 -9.12
C ILE A 840 15.18 -17.01 -10.63
N LEU A 841 14.09 -17.39 -11.28
CA LEU A 841 14.06 -17.63 -12.73
C LEU A 841 14.47 -16.37 -13.53
N THR A 842 13.85 -15.23 -13.24
CA THR A 842 14.19 -13.95 -13.89
C THR A 842 15.62 -13.48 -13.61
N THR A 843 16.24 -13.93 -12.51
CA THR A 843 17.68 -13.75 -12.30
C THR A 843 18.47 -14.73 -13.18
N ILE A 844 18.24 -16.04 -13.05
CA ILE A 844 18.93 -17.12 -13.76
C ILE A 844 18.99 -16.88 -15.28
N VAL A 845 17.88 -16.49 -15.89
CA VAL A 845 17.77 -16.29 -17.35
C VAL A 845 18.57 -15.09 -17.88
N SER A 846 19.00 -14.18 -17.01
CA SER A 846 19.81 -13.01 -17.36
C SER A 846 21.33 -13.25 -17.32
N LEU A 847 21.78 -14.39 -16.78
CA LEU A 847 23.20 -14.62 -16.46
C LEU A 847 24.03 -15.25 -17.59
N LYS A 848 23.42 -16.01 -18.51
CA LYS A 848 24.07 -16.64 -19.67
C LYS A 848 23.07 -17.01 -20.76
N GLU A 849 23.53 -17.16 -21.99
CA GLU A 849 22.74 -17.84 -23.03
C GLU A 849 22.58 -19.33 -22.69
N PHE A 850 21.38 -19.87 -22.90
CA PHE A 850 21.04 -21.26 -22.58
C PHE A 850 21.24 -22.21 -23.77
N ASN A 851 21.58 -23.46 -23.47
CA ASN A 851 21.43 -24.56 -24.44
C ASN A 851 19.97 -25.06 -24.49
N ALA A 852 19.62 -25.88 -25.49
CA ALA A 852 18.24 -26.33 -25.70
C ALA A 852 17.63 -27.11 -24.51
N GLY A 853 18.42 -27.85 -23.73
CA GLY A 853 17.97 -28.52 -22.51
C GLY A 853 17.75 -27.54 -21.36
N GLU A 854 18.66 -26.59 -21.16
CA GLU A 854 18.52 -25.51 -20.18
C GLU A 854 17.30 -24.63 -20.47
N MET A 855 17.00 -24.36 -21.75
CA MET A 855 15.77 -23.69 -22.17
C MET A 855 14.51 -24.48 -21.79
N ALA A 856 14.50 -25.79 -22.04
CA ALA A 856 13.36 -26.64 -21.70
C ALA A 856 13.14 -26.68 -20.17
N SER A 857 14.17 -26.97 -19.38
CA SER A 857 14.06 -26.99 -17.91
C SER A 857 13.62 -25.65 -17.31
N TYR A 858 14.05 -24.52 -17.91
CA TYR A 858 13.55 -23.21 -17.51
C TYR A 858 12.07 -23.03 -17.83
N LEU A 859 11.64 -23.33 -19.06
CA LEU A 859 10.26 -23.10 -19.51
C LEU A 859 9.27 -24.05 -18.84
N ASP A 860 9.69 -25.28 -18.54
CA ASP A 860 8.88 -26.25 -17.79
C ASP A 860 8.70 -25.81 -16.32
N LEU A 861 9.73 -25.24 -15.68
CA LEU A 861 9.64 -24.69 -14.32
C LEU A 861 8.91 -23.33 -14.28
N ALA A 862 9.02 -22.51 -15.32
CA ALA A 862 8.22 -21.29 -15.48
C ALA A 862 6.73 -21.61 -15.70
N GLY A 863 6.42 -22.71 -16.40
CA GLY A 863 5.06 -23.24 -16.56
C GLY A 863 4.46 -23.87 -15.29
N ALA A 864 5.24 -23.98 -14.20
CA ALA A 864 4.78 -24.39 -12.86
C ALA A 864 4.62 -23.18 -11.90
N ILE A 865 4.37 -22.00 -12.47
CA ILE A 865 3.95 -20.77 -11.78
C ILE A 865 2.44 -20.58 -12.03
N HIS A 866 1.68 -20.30 -10.98
CA HIS A 866 0.21 -20.31 -11.00
C HIS A 866 -0.39 -18.91 -11.15
N THR A 867 0.36 -17.88 -10.75
CA THR A 867 -0.04 -16.47 -10.81
C THR A 867 0.40 -15.85 -12.13
N ASP A 868 -0.58 -15.46 -12.95
CA ASP A 868 -0.42 -14.86 -14.28
C ASP A 868 0.71 -13.83 -14.40
N TYR A 869 0.79 -12.91 -13.43
CA TYR A 869 1.77 -11.82 -13.44
C TYR A 869 3.21 -12.32 -13.28
N GLU A 870 3.44 -13.31 -12.41
CA GLU A 870 4.77 -13.88 -12.21
C GLU A 870 5.14 -14.88 -13.31
N HIS A 871 4.13 -15.56 -13.88
CA HIS A 871 4.30 -16.45 -15.03
C HIS A 871 4.64 -15.66 -16.30
N SER A 872 3.85 -14.62 -16.62
CA SER A 872 4.10 -13.72 -17.76
C SER A 872 5.47 -13.06 -17.65
N ARG A 873 5.85 -12.60 -16.46
CA ARG A 873 7.16 -12.03 -16.15
C ARG A 873 8.31 -13.02 -16.41
N CYS A 874 8.14 -14.30 -16.11
CA CYS A 874 9.16 -15.33 -16.41
C CYS A 874 9.30 -15.62 -17.91
N LEU A 875 8.19 -15.65 -18.65
CA LEU A 875 8.19 -15.80 -20.11
C LEU A 875 8.78 -14.56 -20.80
N LEU A 876 8.40 -13.36 -20.38
CA LEU A 876 8.93 -12.09 -20.87
C LEU A 876 10.44 -11.95 -20.63
N ALA A 877 10.92 -12.31 -19.43
CA ALA A 877 12.35 -12.31 -19.13
C ALA A 877 13.13 -13.30 -20.01
N PHE A 878 12.53 -14.47 -20.32
CA PHE A 878 13.14 -15.43 -21.25
C PHE A 878 13.22 -14.88 -22.68
N ILE A 879 12.11 -14.34 -23.21
CA ILE A 879 12.07 -13.71 -24.53
C ILE A 879 13.09 -12.56 -24.64
N GLN A 880 13.23 -11.76 -23.58
CA GLN A 880 14.15 -10.62 -23.54
C GLN A 880 15.64 -11.02 -23.50
N HIS A 881 15.98 -12.13 -22.84
CA HIS A 881 17.37 -12.51 -22.60
C HIS A 881 17.89 -13.69 -23.44
N GLN A 882 17.02 -14.48 -24.08
CA GLN A 882 17.38 -15.70 -24.79
C GLN A 882 16.99 -15.64 -26.27
N LYS A 883 17.83 -16.23 -27.14
CA LYS A 883 17.48 -16.41 -28.56
C LYS A 883 16.42 -17.52 -28.68
N VAL A 884 15.16 -17.15 -28.82
CA VAL A 884 14.04 -18.10 -28.85
C VAL A 884 14.15 -19.02 -30.07
N SER A 885 14.35 -20.32 -29.82
CA SER A 885 14.31 -21.36 -30.87
C SER A 885 12.86 -21.74 -31.23
N PRO A 886 12.55 -22.31 -32.41
CA PRO A 886 11.19 -22.75 -32.74
C PRO A 886 10.59 -23.77 -31.76
N ALA A 887 11.43 -24.59 -31.09
CA ALA A 887 10.99 -25.49 -30.04
C ALA A 887 10.61 -24.74 -28.75
N ALA A 888 11.44 -23.78 -28.33
CA ALA A 888 11.16 -22.90 -27.19
C ALA A 888 9.95 -21.99 -27.45
N MET A 889 9.80 -21.48 -28.67
CA MET A 889 8.62 -20.74 -29.14
C MET A 889 7.33 -21.54 -28.92
N ASN A 890 7.34 -22.81 -29.33
CA ASN A 890 6.21 -23.71 -29.14
C ASN A 890 5.98 -24.09 -27.67
N GLN A 891 7.00 -24.05 -26.79
CA GLN A 891 6.81 -24.14 -25.34
C GLN A 891 6.21 -22.83 -24.77
N ILE A 892 6.70 -21.65 -25.17
CA ILE A 892 6.20 -20.34 -24.71
C ILE A 892 4.73 -20.16 -25.07
N LEU A 893 4.33 -20.43 -26.32
CA LEU A 893 2.93 -20.33 -26.75
C LEU A 893 2.01 -21.31 -25.98
N ARG A 894 2.48 -22.53 -25.67
CA ARG A 894 1.73 -23.45 -24.80
C ARG A 894 1.70 -22.99 -23.35
N SER A 895 2.77 -22.39 -22.84
CA SER A 895 2.83 -21.85 -21.48
C SER A 895 1.89 -20.66 -21.34
N ALA A 896 1.85 -19.75 -22.31
CA ALA A 896 0.93 -18.61 -22.34
C ALA A 896 -0.57 -19.00 -22.41
N SER A 897 -0.90 -20.27 -22.67
CA SER A 897 -2.30 -20.73 -22.66
C SER A 897 -2.87 -20.94 -21.25
N SER A 898 -2.04 -21.11 -20.22
CA SER A 898 -2.51 -21.20 -18.83
C SER A 898 -2.72 -19.85 -18.14
N ILE A 899 -2.24 -18.75 -18.76
CA ILE A 899 -2.46 -17.39 -18.24
C ILE A 899 -3.94 -17.03 -18.36
N GLY A 900 -4.58 -16.73 -17.23
CA GLY A 900 -6.02 -16.44 -17.15
C GLY A 900 -6.38 -15.03 -17.62
N THR A 901 -5.60 -14.03 -17.22
CA THR A 901 -5.87 -12.61 -17.43
C THR A 901 -5.44 -12.14 -18.82
N ASP A 902 -6.41 -11.60 -19.55
CA ASP A 902 -6.26 -10.98 -20.87
C ASP A 902 -5.04 -10.07 -21.00
N TYR A 903 -4.83 -9.19 -20.02
CA TYR A 903 -3.75 -8.20 -20.01
C TYR A 903 -2.36 -8.84 -19.97
N GLU A 904 -2.16 -9.85 -19.11
CA GLU A 904 -0.87 -10.54 -18.99
C GLU A 904 -0.62 -11.51 -20.15
N LYS A 905 -1.66 -12.18 -20.64
CA LYS A 905 -1.59 -13.00 -21.86
C LYS A 905 -1.17 -12.14 -23.06
N SER A 906 -1.88 -11.04 -23.30
CA SER A 906 -1.57 -10.08 -24.38
C SER A 906 -0.17 -9.48 -24.24
N ARG A 907 0.28 -9.16 -23.01
CA ARG A 907 1.67 -8.73 -22.76
C ARG A 907 2.71 -9.76 -23.23
N VAL A 908 2.48 -11.06 -22.99
CA VAL A 908 3.36 -12.12 -23.50
C VAL A 908 3.27 -12.20 -25.02
N LEU A 909 2.05 -12.28 -25.58
CA LEU A 909 1.82 -12.42 -27.03
C LEU A 909 2.55 -11.36 -27.86
N LEU A 910 2.42 -10.08 -27.49
CA LEU A 910 3.10 -8.96 -28.18
C LEU A 910 4.63 -9.00 -28.08
N ALA A 911 5.19 -9.61 -27.04
CA ALA A 911 6.63 -9.85 -26.95
C ALA A 911 7.05 -11.07 -27.78
N VAL A 912 6.16 -12.05 -27.93
CA VAL A 912 6.39 -13.23 -28.79
C VAL A 912 6.46 -12.79 -30.26
N ASP A 913 5.53 -11.96 -30.74
CA ASP A 913 5.52 -11.39 -32.10
C ASP A 913 6.86 -10.70 -32.46
N GLN A 914 7.43 -9.96 -31.51
CA GLN A 914 8.67 -9.22 -31.70
C GLN A 914 9.93 -10.11 -31.66
N SER A 915 9.81 -11.39 -31.29
CA SER A 915 10.95 -12.27 -30.98
C SER A 915 11.43 -13.14 -32.14
N GLY A 916 10.64 -13.31 -33.21
CA GLY A 916 11.05 -14.07 -34.39
C GLY A 916 9.90 -14.29 -35.40
N ASN A 917 10.23 -14.71 -36.62
CA ASN A 917 9.22 -15.07 -37.62
C ASN A 917 8.48 -16.35 -37.21
N PHE A 918 7.15 -16.31 -37.14
CA PHE A 918 6.32 -17.49 -36.93
C PHE A 918 6.16 -18.33 -38.21
N ASP A 919 5.99 -19.65 -38.04
CA ASP A 919 5.37 -20.50 -39.06
C ASP A 919 3.83 -20.45 -39.02
N GLU A 920 3.17 -21.08 -39.99
CA GLU A 920 1.70 -21.06 -40.11
C GLU A 920 0.97 -21.78 -38.97
N GLN A 921 1.61 -22.79 -38.36
CA GLN A 921 1.07 -23.48 -37.19
C GLN A 921 1.20 -22.61 -35.94
N GLN A 922 2.30 -21.87 -35.80
CA GLN A 922 2.52 -20.88 -34.74
C GLN A 922 1.53 -19.71 -34.86
N ILE A 923 1.32 -19.15 -36.05
CA ILE A 923 0.27 -18.15 -36.32
C ILE A 923 -1.10 -18.69 -35.93
N SER A 924 -1.45 -19.93 -36.30
CA SER A 924 -2.75 -20.49 -35.93
C SER A 924 -2.87 -20.86 -34.44
N THR A 925 -1.74 -21.07 -33.74
CA THR A 925 -1.72 -21.27 -32.28
C THR A 925 -1.91 -19.93 -31.56
N TYR A 926 -1.19 -18.90 -31.98
CA TYR A 926 -1.33 -17.53 -31.48
C TYR A 926 -2.77 -17.02 -31.63
N LEU A 927 -3.38 -17.18 -32.81
CA LEU A 927 -4.76 -16.75 -33.04
C LEU A 927 -5.76 -17.51 -32.14
N GLY A 928 -5.48 -18.77 -31.77
CA GLY A 928 -6.25 -19.52 -30.77
C GLY A 928 -6.09 -18.98 -29.34
N LEU A 929 -4.94 -18.39 -29.00
CA LEU A 929 -4.73 -17.69 -27.73
C LEU A 929 -5.48 -16.35 -27.71
N VAL A 930 -5.49 -15.62 -28.83
CA VAL A 930 -6.23 -14.34 -28.98
C VAL A 930 -7.75 -14.53 -28.99
N ASP A 931 -8.26 -15.68 -29.46
CA ASP A 931 -9.67 -16.05 -29.27
C ASP A 931 -10.02 -16.08 -27.77
N SER A 932 -9.16 -16.66 -26.93
CA SER A 932 -9.36 -16.76 -25.48
C SER A 932 -9.32 -15.44 -24.69
N ILE A 933 -8.99 -14.31 -25.34
CA ILE A 933 -8.92 -12.98 -24.71
C ILE A 933 -10.33 -12.36 -24.66
N GLY A 934 -10.84 -12.12 -23.46
CA GLY A 934 -12.20 -11.61 -23.24
C GLY A 934 -12.39 -10.13 -23.56
N THR A 935 -11.36 -9.31 -23.38
CA THR A 935 -11.42 -7.85 -23.54
C THR A 935 -11.12 -7.37 -24.96
N ASP A 936 -12.02 -6.54 -25.49
CA ASP A 936 -11.94 -5.94 -26.83
C ASP A 936 -10.61 -5.26 -27.15
N TYR A 937 -10.05 -4.53 -26.17
CA TYR A 937 -8.86 -3.69 -26.37
C TYR A 937 -7.57 -4.51 -26.44
N GLU A 938 -7.41 -5.51 -25.58
CA GLU A 938 -6.33 -6.51 -25.65
C GLU A 938 -6.47 -7.34 -26.95
N ARG A 939 -7.66 -7.88 -27.24
CA ARG A 939 -7.88 -8.68 -28.47
C ARG A 939 -7.56 -7.86 -29.73
N SER A 940 -8.03 -6.61 -29.82
CA SER A 940 -7.73 -5.77 -30.98
C SER A 940 -6.26 -5.37 -31.06
N ARG A 941 -5.58 -5.17 -29.92
CA ARG A 941 -4.15 -4.86 -29.82
C ARG A 941 -3.31 -6.00 -30.40
N ASP A 942 -3.61 -7.24 -30.02
CA ASP A 942 -2.84 -8.42 -30.42
C ASP A 942 -3.06 -8.77 -31.90
N LEU A 943 -4.31 -8.70 -32.39
CA LEU A 943 -4.59 -8.85 -33.82
C LEU A 943 -3.85 -7.81 -34.69
N ILE A 944 -3.64 -6.59 -34.17
CA ILE A 944 -2.89 -5.53 -34.87
C ILE A 944 -1.37 -5.74 -34.75
N GLY A 945 -0.87 -6.22 -33.60
CA GLY A 945 0.54 -6.58 -33.39
C GLY A 945 1.00 -7.67 -34.36
N LEU A 946 0.28 -8.81 -34.39
CA LEU A 946 0.53 -9.91 -35.32
C LEU A 946 0.52 -9.48 -36.79
N MET A 947 -0.36 -8.54 -37.18
CA MET A 947 -0.41 -7.97 -38.53
C MET A 947 0.72 -6.98 -38.83
N HIS A 948 1.33 -6.37 -37.82
CA HIS A 948 2.42 -5.41 -37.96
C HIS A 948 3.76 -6.13 -38.12
N ASP A 949 4.03 -7.09 -37.24
CA ASP A 949 5.32 -7.77 -37.15
C ASP A 949 5.42 -8.98 -38.10
N HIS A 950 4.29 -9.55 -38.57
CA HIS A 950 4.26 -10.70 -39.49
C HIS A 950 3.43 -10.48 -40.75
N LYS A 951 3.85 -11.11 -41.86
CA LYS A 951 3.10 -11.18 -43.11
C LYS A 951 2.18 -12.40 -43.09
N LEU A 952 0.88 -12.15 -43.06
CA LEU A 952 -0.13 -13.20 -42.96
C LEU A 952 -0.59 -13.69 -44.33
N GLY A 953 -0.84 -15.00 -44.44
CA GLY A 953 -1.53 -15.61 -45.57
C GLY A 953 -3.04 -15.34 -45.57
N GLU A 954 -3.73 -15.66 -46.66
CA GLU A 954 -5.16 -15.35 -46.82
C GLU A 954 -6.04 -16.03 -45.76
N ASP A 955 -5.76 -17.29 -45.39
CA ASP A 955 -6.48 -18.01 -44.35
C ASP A 955 -6.28 -17.41 -42.94
N ALA A 956 -5.06 -16.94 -42.63
CA ALA A 956 -4.78 -16.24 -41.39
C ALA A 956 -5.48 -14.86 -41.34
N LEU A 957 -5.50 -14.14 -42.47
CA LEU A 957 -6.21 -12.88 -42.59
C LEU A 957 -7.73 -13.05 -42.48
N ALA A 958 -8.28 -14.12 -43.06
CA ALA A 958 -9.70 -14.48 -42.93
C ALA A 958 -10.07 -14.81 -41.47
N LYS A 959 -9.19 -15.52 -40.73
CA LYS A 959 -9.33 -15.73 -39.28
C LYS A 959 -9.37 -14.39 -38.54
N ILE A 960 -8.43 -13.47 -38.76
CA ILE A 960 -8.44 -12.14 -38.11
C ILE A 960 -9.75 -11.40 -38.37
N ILE A 961 -10.24 -11.37 -39.61
CA ILE A 961 -11.51 -10.71 -39.94
C ILE A 961 -12.69 -11.39 -39.22
N ALA A 962 -12.69 -12.71 -39.07
CA ALA A 962 -13.70 -13.42 -38.28
C ALA A 962 -13.63 -13.06 -36.79
N GLU A 963 -12.43 -12.97 -36.21
CA GLU A 963 -12.22 -12.56 -34.81
C GLU A 963 -12.74 -11.14 -34.52
N THR A 964 -12.71 -10.22 -35.50
CA THR A 964 -13.30 -8.88 -35.30
C THR A 964 -14.82 -8.91 -35.01
N GLN A 965 -15.53 -9.97 -35.37
CA GLN A 965 -16.96 -10.12 -35.04
C GLN A 965 -17.20 -10.44 -33.56
N LYS A 966 -16.19 -10.93 -32.83
CA LYS A 966 -16.25 -11.21 -31.38
C LYS A 966 -15.92 -9.99 -30.51
N ILE A 967 -15.40 -8.92 -31.12
CA ILE A 967 -15.16 -7.63 -30.45
C ILE A 967 -16.52 -6.93 -30.27
N GLY A 968 -16.86 -6.51 -29.05
CA GLY A 968 -18.14 -5.87 -28.74
C GLY A 968 -18.20 -4.40 -29.18
N THR A 969 -17.10 -3.67 -29.04
CA THR A 969 -17.03 -2.22 -29.26
C THR A 969 -16.70 -1.85 -30.71
N ASP A 970 -17.58 -1.05 -31.31
CA ASP A 970 -17.45 -0.48 -32.67
C ASP A 970 -16.09 0.13 -32.98
N TYR A 971 -15.52 0.89 -32.03
CA TYR A 971 -14.23 1.56 -32.19
C TYR A 971 -13.09 0.55 -32.35
N GLU A 972 -13.11 -0.55 -31.59
CA GLU A 972 -12.07 -1.58 -31.64
C GLU A 972 -12.22 -2.46 -32.87
N LYS A 973 -13.46 -2.80 -33.28
CA LYS A 973 -13.74 -3.42 -34.59
C LYS A 973 -13.15 -2.59 -35.74
N ALA A 974 -13.49 -1.30 -35.76
CA ALA A 974 -13.05 -0.37 -36.80
C ALA A 974 -11.53 -0.19 -36.81
N ARG A 975 -10.88 -0.25 -35.65
CA ARG A 975 -9.42 -0.22 -35.52
C ARG A 975 -8.78 -1.40 -36.25
N VAL A 976 -9.16 -2.65 -35.90
CA VAL A 976 -8.58 -3.84 -36.56
C VAL A 976 -8.88 -3.87 -38.05
N LEU A 977 -10.12 -3.59 -38.45
CA LEU A 977 -10.51 -3.62 -39.88
C LEU A 977 -9.80 -2.52 -40.68
N THR A 978 -9.66 -1.30 -40.15
CA THR A 978 -8.89 -0.23 -40.81
C THR A 978 -7.42 -0.65 -41.02
N GLU A 979 -6.80 -1.30 -40.03
CA GLU A 979 -5.43 -1.82 -40.13
C GLU A 979 -5.30 -2.99 -41.14
N VAL A 980 -6.30 -3.88 -41.21
CA VAL A 980 -6.41 -4.93 -42.25
C VAL A 980 -6.41 -4.30 -43.65
N ALA A 981 -7.27 -3.30 -43.88
CA ALA A 981 -7.40 -2.64 -45.20
C ALA A 981 -6.15 -1.85 -45.60
N GLN A 982 -5.43 -1.26 -44.63
CA GLN A 982 -4.17 -0.57 -44.89
C GLN A 982 -3.02 -1.53 -45.23
N ARG A 983 -2.93 -2.72 -44.61
CA ARG A 983 -1.84 -3.69 -44.88
C ARG A 983 -2.13 -4.64 -46.02
N TYR A 984 -3.32 -5.22 -46.10
CA TYR A 984 -3.65 -6.33 -47.02
C TYR A 984 -4.63 -5.93 -48.14
N LYS A 985 -4.40 -6.42 -49.36
CA LYS A 985 -5.27 -6.14 -50.53
C LYS A 985 -6.49 -7.06 -50.47
N ILE A 986 -7.63 -6.54 -50.01
CA ILE A 986 -8.80 -7.37 -49.72
C ILE A 986 -9.59 -7.69 -51.00
N GLN A 987 -9.56 -8.96 -51.43
CA GLN A 987 -10.26 -9.45 -52.63
C GLN A 987 -11.09 -10.71 -52.30
N GLY A 988 -11.84 -11.24 -53.27
CA GLY A 988 -12.55 -12.52 -53.16
C GLY A 988 -13.48 -12.65 -51.93
N SER A 989 -13.49 -13.84 -51.33
CA SER A 989 -14.21 -14.18 -50.09
C SER A 989 -13.80 -13.28 -48.92
N THR A 990 -12.52 -12.92 -48.84
CA THR A 990 -11.95 -12.04 -47.82
C THR A 990 -12.59 -10.63 -47.87
N ARG A 991 -12.93 -10.14 -49.06
CA ARG A 991 -13.63 -8.85 -49.26
C ARG A 991 -15.09 -8.90 -48.77
N GLU A 992 -15.77 -10.02 -48.97
CA GLU A 992 -17.11 -10.21 -48.39
C GLU A 992 -17.06 -10.31 -46.86
N ALA A 993 -16.09 -11.06 -46.31
CA ALA A 993 -15.91 -11.19 -44.87
C ALA A 993 -15.65 -9.83 -44.23
N TYR A 994 -14.80 -9.01 -44.84
CA TYR A 994 -14.55 -7.63 -44.41
C TYR A 994 -15.82 -6.77 -44.43
N ILE A 995 -16.60 -6.80 -45.52
CA ILE A 995 -17.84 -6.02 -45.63
C ILE A 995 -18.88 -6.49 -44.59
N ARG A 996 -18.97 -7.80 -44.33
CA ARG A 996 -19.80 -8.36 -43.25
C ARG A 996 -19.33 -7.94 -41.85
N ALA A 997 -18.04 -7.69 -41.64
CA ALA A 997 -17.51 -7.19 -40.38
C ALA A 997 -17.70 -5.68 -40.21
N ALA A 998 -17.40 -4.90 -41.24
CA ALA A 998 -17.66 -3.45 -41.26
C ALA A 998 -19.16 -3.15 -41.04
N ASN A 999 -20.06 -3.92 -41.65
CA ASN A 999 -21.51 -3.75 -41.47
C ASN A 999 -22.03 -4.20 -40.09
N SER A 1000 -21.22 -4.83 -39.23
CA SER A 1000 -21.60 -5.11 -37.83
C SER A 1000 -21.19 -3.99 -36.86
N ILE A 1001 -20.61 -2.89 -37.38
CA ILE A 1001 -20.35 -1.65 -36.64
C ILE A 1001 -21.64 -0.81 -36.61
N GLY A 1002 -22.15 -0.53 -35.41
CA GLY A 1002 -23.41 0.19 -35.20
C GLY A 1002 -23.34 1.69 -35.49
N THR A 1003 -22.21 2.31 -35.18
CA THR A 1003 -21.96 3.75 -35.39
C THR A 1003 -21.61 4.07 -36.83
N ASP A 1004 -22.41 4.93 -37.46
CA ASP A 1004 -22.22 5.35 -38.86
C ASP A 1004 -20.83 5.93 -39.13
N TYR A 1005 -20.24 6.65 -38.17
CA TYR A 1005 -18.91 7.24 -38.30
C TYR A 1005 -17.82 6.17 -38.51
N GLU A 1006 -17.72 5.21 -37.59
CA GLU A 1006 -16.69 4.17 -37.64
C GLU A 1006 -16.96 3.16 -38.77
N ARG A 1007 -18.24 2.85 -39.06
CA ARG A 1007 -18.61 2.03 -40.23
C ARG A 1007 -18.16 2.68 -41.55
N ASN A 1008 -18.50 3.95 -41.76
CA ASN A 1008 -18.18 4.65 -43.00
C ASN A 1008 -16.67 4.85 -43.15
N ARG A 1009 -15.95 5.12 -42.06
CA ARG A 1009 -14.47 5.14 -42.01
C ARG A 1009 -13.88 3.78 -42.44
N THR A 1010 -14.40 2.69 -41.90
CA THR A 1010 -13.95 1.32 -42.19
C THR A 1010 -14.20 0.91 -43.65
N LEU A 1011 -15.32 1.34 -44.25
CA LEU A 1011 -15.63 1.11 -45.67
C LEU A 1011 -14.85 2.04 -46.62
N ALA A 1012 -14.48 3.25 -46.18
CA ALA A 1012 -13.59 4.14 -46.91
C ALA A 1012 -12.14 3.60 -46.98
N ALA A 1013 -11.70 2.85 -45.97
CA ALA A 1013 -10.34 2.28 -45.92
C ALA A 1013 -10.06 1.25 -47.04
N ILE A 1014 -11.06 0.47 -47.47
CA ILE A 1014 -10.89 -0.45 -48.60
C ILE A 1014 -10.96 0.25 -49.95
N THR A 1015 -11.89 1.20 -50.12
CA THR A 1015 -12.10 1.87 -51.41
C THR A 1015 -10.97 2.85 -51.76
N SER A 1016 -10.41 3.55 -50.76
CA SER A 1016 -9.23 4.41 -50.96
C SER A 1016 -7.98 3.67 -51.44
N ARG A 1017 -7.91 2.34 -51.24
CA ARG A 1017 -6.82 1.47 -51.69
C ARG A 1017 -7.18 0.59 -52.90
N GLU A 1018 -8.41 0.70 -53.41
CA GLU A 1018 -8.77 0.22 -54.75
C GLU A 1018 -8.54 1.31 -55.83
N VAL A 1019 -8.17 2.52 -55.40
CA VAL A 1019 -7.88 3.70 -56.25
C VAL A 1019 -6.38 4.06 -56.25
N MET A 1020 -5.55 3.35 -55.46
CA MET A 1020 -4.07 3.41 -55.46
C MET A 1020 -3.46 2.14 -56.06
#